data_AF-A0A4W3K955-F1
#
_entry.id   AF-A0A4W3K955-F1
#
_cell.length_a   1.000
_cell.length_b   1.000
_cell.length_c   1.000
_cell.angle_alpha   90.00
_cell.angle_beta   90.00
_cell.angle_gamma   90.00
#
_symmetry.space_group_name_H-M   'P 1'
#
loop_
_entity.id
_entity.type
_entity.pdbx_description
1 polymer ?
#
loop_
_entity_poly.entity_id
_entity_poly.type
_entity_poly.pdbx_seq_one_letter_code
_entity_poly.pdbx_strand_id
1 'polypeptide(L)'
;MEEAPSIAKQSFIKLLKLHREVLVSCIKNTECVLNNLVKEEFFTNEDAELSQQHPTQTAKVRKILDLIENKGEETAEYFLHILHQASEVYTALSPWLKEIGYQPSEHVQSKSVTITDAVFQYIRKMKLDLQQDTTYVTSYAQKQDTLFEDTYTETLMELINNVNEPKGMLSCLDELFSALGVISEESETVIVTGDAGVGKSILLQKLQSLWSKGELCADVKFFFKFRCRIFNSFKEEDKISLKDLLFKYNCYPDRDVDEIFRYICQHAESVLFTLDGFDEINIDCSKKVLTARTGTILPLRIVRKKVVLKGFSKDNLLQYLKKFFKNKNYQSSVLTQLEANPHLCTLCSVPLFCWIIFKCYEHILNMPDTYQLSDYITLTDVYLLMLEVFLNRSSKVTLNRRNKSPTETFRMRRDSLMRFGKLAKEGIENRNFLFNQEQITEADISEQDLQLGFIKAAGHYDGLGNQTTYEFLHLTLQSFFTAFCLVIDDEISVKEMINFFAERDKYRIEEKGSVFALQCLGSNRNQKKDPFESTEHYQFTVLFLCGLVSKSNRDVFKHLAPAGIIQKKRLALKSYLAKEVRSHLKSLPRSQLEEYSRVQALPQFVWLMRYIFETQSEEVAKLAAKGICADYLKLTFCNACSADCSAVANILQHRKEQIALELDNNNINDYGVKELIPCFSKLTVVRLSVNQVTDDGAKVLADELTKYKIIKFLGLYRNQITDVGAQYIARVVEECSSLRTLKIGLNKLTSKGGILLAQAIQKNKAFRDIGMWGNKIGDPGAVAFAEALRHHPALYELSLAGNDISADGGKILAAALEQNNCLQIFWMTENQLNDEAAERMAVMLKVNRSLRHLW
;
A
#
# COMPACT_ATOMS: atom_id res chain seq x y z
N MET A 1 21.77 -6.45 56.64
CA MET A 1 21.49 -5.56 57.79
C MET A 1 21.86 -4.17 57.36
N GLU A 2 20.86 -3.40 56.96
CA GLU A 2 20.75 -1.95 57.14
C GLU A 2 19.26 -1.67 56.86
N GLU A 3 18.52 -1.35 57.92
CA GLU A 3 17.08 -1.11 57.89
C GLU A 3 16.77 0.17 57.10
N ALA A 4 16.01 0.04 56.01
CA ALA A 4 15.38 1.19 55.37
C ALA A 4 14.14 1.62 56.20
N PRO A 5 13.85 2.93 56.31
CA PRO A 5 12.93 3.45 57.31
C PRO A 5 11.48 3.04 57.05
N SER A 6 10.74 2.73 58.12
CA SER A 6 9.31 2.41 58.08
C SER A 6 8.50 3.47 57.33
N ILE A 7 7.73 3.05 56.33
CA ILE A 7 6.74 3.85 55.62
C ILE A 7 5.70 4.32 56.63
N ALA A 8 5.79 5.59 57.04
CA ALA A 8 4.74 6.24 57.83
C ALA A 8 3.47 6.31 56.98
N LYS A 9 2.34 5.82 57.53
CA LYS A 9 1.00 5.90 56.93
C LYS A 9 0.73 7.33 56.43
N GLN A 10 0.74 7.53 55.13
CA GLN A 10 0.38 8.80 54.51
C GLN A 10 -1.14 8.99 54.67
N SER A 11 -1.57 10.10 55.28
CA SER A 11 -2.99 10.43 55.42
C SER A 11 -3.58 10.81 54.06
N PHE A 12 -4.60 10.09 53.62
CA PHE A 12 -5.28 10.34 52.35
C PHE A 12 -6.06 11.65 52.40
N ILE A 13 -6.63 12.01 53.55
CA ILE A 13 -7.28 13.31 53.74
C ILE A 13 -6.28 14.46 53.53
N LYS A 14 -5.07 14.38 54.10
CA LYS A 14 -4.04 15.41 53.89
C LYS A 14 -3.62 15.51 52.42
N LEU A 15 -3.56 14.38 51.72
CA LEU A 15 -3.27 14.34 50.29
C LEU A 15 -4.38 15.03 49.46
N LEU A 16 -5.65 14.71 49.72
CA LEU A 16 -6.79 15.34 49.04
C LEU A 16 -6.87 16.85 49.29
N LYS A 17 -6.52 17.30 50.51
CA LYS A 17 -6.43 18.74 50.83
C LYS A 17 -5.32 19.44 50.05
N LEU A 18 -4.14 18.82 49.97
CA LEU A 18 -2.99 19.40 49.26
C LEU A 18 -3.29 19.58 47.78
N HIS A 19 -4.00 18.63 47.16
CA HIS A 19 -4.33 18.62 45.74
C HIS A 19 -5.77 19.05 45.42
N ARG A 20 -6.45 19.73 46.35
CA ARG A 20 -7.88 20.05 46.26
C ARG A 20 -8.26 20.78 44.97
N GLU A 21 -7.47 21.77 44.55
CA GLU A 21 -7.76 22.55 43.32
C GLU A 21 -7.56 21.73 42.04
N VAL A 22 -6.60 20.80 42.02
CA VAL A 22 -6.40 19.87 40.90
C VAL A 22 -7.62 18.95 40.78
N LEU A 23 -8.09 18.38 41.89
CA LEU A 23 -9.27 17.54 41.92
C LEU A 23 -10.55 18.29 41.48
N VAL A 24 -10.76 19.51 41.98
CA VAL A 24 -11.92 20.34 41.63
C VAL A 24 -11.92 20.76 40.16
N SER A 25 -10.75 21.03 39.58
CA SER A 25 -10.64 21.43 38.17
C SER A 25 -10.78 20.24 37.22
N CYS A 26 -10.25 19.07 37.59
CA CYS A 26 -10.19 17.89 36.72
C CYS A 26 -11.40 16.95 36.81
N ILE A 27 -12.08 16.83 37.95
CA ILE A 27 -13.24 15.94 38.10
C ILE A 27 -14.47 16.58 37.43
N LYS A 28 -14.95 15.96 36.34
CA LYS A 28 -16.16 16.40 35.61
C LYS A 28 -17.37 15.49 35.85
N ASN A 29 -17.14 14.18 36.01
CA ASN A 29 -18.18 13.22 36.34
C ASN A 29 -18.22 12.99 37.86
N THR A 30 -19.17 13.64 38.52
CA THR A 30 -19.42 13.51 39.97
C THR A 30 -20.34 12.32 40.30
N GLU A 31 -21.19 11.90 39.38
CA GLU A 31 -22.14 10.79 39.58
C GLU A 31 -21.43 9.44 39.74
N CYS A 32 -20.39 9.18 38.94
CA CYS A 32 -19.60 7.96 39.07
C CYS A 32 -18.94 7.87 40.46
N VAL A 33 -18.43 8.98 41.00
CA VAL A 33 -17.89 9.01 42.37
C VAL A 33 -18.98 8.70 43.39
N LEU A 34 -20.11 9.42 43.32
CA LEU A 34 -21.19 9.30 44.29
C LEU A 34 -21.83 7.91 44.28
N ASN A 35 -22.10 7.35 43.11
CA ASN A 35 -22.70 6.02 42.97
C ASN A 35 -21.82 4.94 43.63
N ASN A 36 -20.49 5.04 43.49
CA ASN A 36 -19.57 4.10 44.12
C ASN A 36 -19.46 4.30 45.62
N LEU A 37 -19.43 5.55 46.10
CA LEU A 37 -19.41 5.87 47.53
C LEU A 37 -20.69 5.41 48.23
N VAL A 38 -21.85 5.54 47.59
CA VAL A 38 -23.13 5.06 48.12
C VAL A 38 -23.20 3.54 48.11
N LYS A 39 -22.75 2.90 47.02
CA LYS A 39 -22.78 1.44 46.86
C LYS A 39 -21.99 0.70 47.94
N GLU A 40 -20.82 1.20 48.31
CA GLU A 40 -19.98 0.62 49.37
C GLU A 40 -20.25 1.26 50.75
N GLU A 41 -21.41 1.91 50.91
CA GLU A 41 -21.95 2.44 52.17
C GLU A 41 -21.11 3.55 52.84
N PHE A 42 -20.16 4.16 52.12
CA PHE A 42 -19.42 5.32 52.63
C PHE A 42 -20.29 6.59 52.66
N PHE A 43 -21.20 6.73 51.68
CA PHE A 43 -22.17 7.81 51.59
C PHE A 43 -23.60 7.25 51.73
N THR A 44 -24.50 8.02 52.32
CA THR A 44 -25.95 7.74 52.24
C THR A 44 -26.53 8.33 50.95
N ASN A 45 -27.76 7.93 50.59
CA ASN A 45 -28.48 8.57 49.48
C ASN A 45 -28.66 10.08 49.72
N GLU A 46 -28.86 10.50 50.98
CA GLU A 46 -28.94 11.92 51.37
C GLU A 46 -27.62 12.66 51.13
N ASP A 47 -26.46 12.04 51.45
CA ASP A 47 -25.13 12.63 51.18
C ASP A 47 -24.92 12.87 49.68
N ALA A 48 -25.40 11.94 48.84
CA ALA A 48 -25.32 12.06 47.38
C ALA A 48 -26.26 13.15 46.83
N GLU A 49 -27.50 13.24 47.31
CA GLU A 49 -28.44 14.29 46.93
C GLU A 49 -27.92 15.68 47.33
N LEU A 50 -27.41 15.83 48.55
CA LEU A 50 -26.81 17.08 49.04
C LEU A 50 -25.63 17.53 48.18
N SER A 51 -24.83 16.59 47.68
CA SER A 51 -23.70 16.88 46.78
C SER A 51 -24.16 17.38 45.40
N GLN A 52 -25.34 16.94 44.93
CA GLN A 52 -25.85 17.25 43.59
C GLN A 52 -26.68 18.54 43.51
N GLN A 53 -27.14 19.10 44.63
CA GLN A 53 -27.95 20.33 44.69
C GLN A 53 -27.23 21.62 44.23
N HIS A 54 -25.92 21.56 43.99
CA HIS A 54 -25.13 22.72 43.57
C HIS A 54 -25.15 22.95 42.05
N PRO A 55 -25.20 24.21 41.56
CA PRO A 55 -25.40 24.51 40.14
C PRO A 55 -24.17 24.27 39.25
N THR A 56 -22.95 24.32 39.80
CA THR A 56 -21.71 24.15 39.02
C THR A 56 -20.98 22.86 39.41
N GLN A 57 -20.34 22.20 38.44
CA GLN A 57 -19.59 20.97 38.70
C GLN A 57 -18.45 21.17 39.71
N THR A 58 -17.78 22.33 39.67
CA THR A 58 -16.73 22.65 40.64
C THR A 58 -17.28 22.80 42.07
N ALA A 59 -18.49 23.33 42.24
CA ALA A 59 -19.16 23.38 43.55
C ALA A 59 -19.58 21.99 44.03
N LYS A 60 -20.10 21.14 43.13
CA LYS A 60 -20.42 19.74 43.42
C LYS A 60 -19.19 18.97 43.91
N VAL A 61 -18.05 19.06 43.20
CA VAL A 61 -16.80 18.39 43.59
C VAL A 61 -16.29 18.90 44.93
N ARG A 62 -16.31 20.22 45.18
CA ARG A 62 -15.93 20.78 46.49
C ARG A 62 -16.77 20.20 47.62
N LYS A 63 -18.09 20.10 47.43
CA LYS A 63 -19.00 19.53 48.43
C LYS A 63 -18.72 18.04 48.69
N ILE A 64 -18.44 17.28 47.63
CA ILE A 64 -18.06 15.86 47.75
C ILE A 64 -16.76 15.73 48.57
N LEU A 65 -15.73 16.53 48.28
CA LEU A 65 -14.47 16.51 49.02
C LEU A 65 -14.66 16.89 50.50
N ASP A 66 -15.53 17.86 50.81
CA ASP A 66 -15.86 18.22 52.19
C ASP A 66 -16.53 17.07 52.95
N LEU A 67 -17.45 16.34 52.30
CA LEU A 67 -18.12 15.18 52.91
C LEU A 67 -17.13 14.02 53.12
N ILE A 68 -16.26 13.75 52.14
CA ILE A 68 -15.20 12.74 52.25
C ILE A 68 -14.28 13.04 53.44
N GLU A 69 -13.87 14.29 53.60
CA GLU A 69 -13.03 14.73 54.72
C GLU A 69 -13.70 14.46 56.08
N ASN A 70 -15.00 14.72 56.19
CA ASN A 70 -15.76 14.48 57.42
C ASN A 70 -15.99 12.99 57.72
N LYS A 71 -16.08 12.14 56.69
CA LYS A 71 -16.33 10.69 56.81
C LYS A 71 -15.07 9.87 57.15
N GLY A 72 -13.88 10.46 57.02
CA GLY A 72 -12.63 9.88 57.53
C GLY A 72 -11.73 9.22 56.48
N GLU A 73 -10.58 8.73 56.93
CA GLU A 73 -9.47 8.27 56.08
C GLU A 73 -9.85 7.14 55.13
N GLU A 74 -10.69 6.20 55.55
CA GLU A 74 -11.11 5.07 54.72
C GLU A 74 -11.97 5.54 53.53
N THR A 75 -12.81 6.56 53.74
CA THR A 75 -13.60 7.17 52.66
C THR A 75 -12.72 7.92 51.67
N ALA A 76 -11.70 8.64 52.19
CA ALA A 76 -10.71 9.33 51.36
C ALA A 76 -9.86 8.35 50.55
N GLU A 77 -9.48 7.21 51.14
CA GLU A 77 -8.78 6.13 50.46
C GLU A 77 -9.63 5.49 49.37
N TYR A 78 -10.90 5.16 49.65
CA TYR A 78 -11.79 4.57 48.66
C TYR A 78 -12.12 5.57 47.53
N PHE A 79 -12.22 6.87 47.82
CA PHE A 79 -12.33 7.90 46.78
C PHE A 79 -11.13 7.89 45.82
N LEU A 80 -9.89 7.80 46.35
CA LEU A 80 -8.69 7.65 45.53
C LEU A 80 -8.70 6.33 44.75
N HIS A 81 -9.21 5.26 45.36
CA HIS A 81 -9.39 3.97 44.69
C HIS A 81 -10.35 4.08 43.50
N ILE A 82 -11.48 4.80 43.64
CA ILE A 82 -12.41 5.07 42.54
C ILE A 82 -11.69 5.82 41.41
N LEU A 83 -10.97 6.90 41.72
CA LEU A 83 -10.23 7.67 40.71
C LEU A 83 -9.14 6.82 40.02
N HIS A 84 -8.48 5.94 40.76
CA HIS A 84 -7.48 5.03 40.23
C HIS A 84 -8.09 3.96 39.31
N GLN A 85 -9.15 3.29 39.76
CA GLN A 85 -9.83 2.23 38.99
C GLN A 85 -10.57 2.80 37.78
N ALA A 86 -11.10 4.02 37.88
CA ALA A 86 -11.73 4.76 36.79
C ALA A 86 -10.78 5.77 36.12
N SER A 87 -9.48 5.46 36.06
CA SER A 87 -8.47 6.35 35.47
C SER A 87 -8.76 6.75 34.00
N GLU A 88 -9.49 5.91 33.26
CA GLU A 88 -9.96 6.23 31.90
C GLU A 88 -11.12 7.25 31.86
N VAL A 89 -11.88 7.41 32.95
CA VAL A 89 -12.89 8.47 33.10
C VAL A 89 -12.23 9.76 33.58
N TYR A 90 -11.22 9.63 34.43
CA TYR A 90 -10.49 10.74 35.04
C TYR A 90 -9.08 10.91 34.43
N THR A 91 -8.97 10.83 33.10
CA THR A 91 -7.66 10.84 32.40
C THR A 91 -6.78 12.05 32.73
N ALA A 92 -7.39 13.21 32.97
CA ALA A 92 -6.70 14.43 33.40
C ALA A 92 -5.97 14.28 34.74
N LEU A 93 -6.39 13.32 35.58
CA LEU A 93 -5.77 12.99 36.87
C LEU A 93 -4.71 11.88 36.77
N SER A 94 -4.57 11.20 35.62
CA SER A 94 -3.62 10.09 35.46
C SER A 94 -2.15 10.46 35.74
N PRO A 95 -1.63 11.63 35.32
CA PRO A 95 -0.27 12.03 35.69
C PRO A 95 -0.10 12.20 37.20
N TRP A 96 -1.09 12.83 37.85
CA TRP A 96 -1.10 13.05 39.30
C TRP A 96 -1.21 11.75 40.09
N LEU A 97 -2.08 10.83 39.67
CA LEU A 97 -2.24 9.50 40.28
C LEU A 97 -0.93 8.67 40.23
N LYS A 98 -0.15 8.80 39.16
CA LYS A 98 1.18 8.17 39.05
C LYS A 98 2.21 8.84 39.96
N GLU A 99 2.19 10.16 40.06
CA GLU A 99 3.10 10.96 40.89
C GLU A 99 2.95 10.63 42.39
N ILE A 100 1.71 10.46 42.87
CA ILE A 100 1.45 10.14 44.27
C ILE A 100 1.78 8.68 44.64
N GLY A 101 2.08 7.81 43.66
CA GLY A 101 2.45 6.41 43.89
C GLY A 101 1.40 5.61 44.67
N TYR A 102 0.11 5.93 44.48
CA TYR A 102 -0.98 5.38 45.29
C TYR A 102 -1.06 3.84 45.18
N GLN A 103 -1.07 3.17 46.34
CA GLN A 103 -1.33 1.74 46.49
C GLN A 103 -2.49 1.54 47.47
N PRO A 104 -3.57 0.84 47.09
CA PRO A 104 -4.71 0.61 47.97
C PRO A 104 -4.35 -0.37 49.10
N SER A 105 -4.93 -0.18 50.29
CA SER A 105 -4.89 -1.17 51.36
C SER A 105 -5.67 -2.45 50.99
N GLU A 106 -5.35 -3.56 51.65
CA GLU A 106 -6.06 -4.84 51.45
C GLU A 106 -7.58 -4.73 51.63
N HIS A 107 -8.03 -3.85 52.53
CA HIS A 107 -9.45 -3.61 52.79
C HIS A 107 -10.14 -2.92 51.61
N VAL A 108 -9.52 -1.86 51.08
CA VAL A 108 -10.05 -1.08 49.95
C VAL A 108 -9.93 -1.85 48.63
N GLN A 109 -8.88 -2.67 48.46
CA GLN A 109 -8.68 -3.50 47.26
C GLN A 109 -9.79 -4.54 47.04
N SER A 110 -10.49 -4.94 48.10
CA SER A 110 -11.60 -5.88 48.03
C SER A 110 -12.94 -5.25 47.59
N LYS A 111 -13.04 -3.91 47.56
CA LYS A 111 -14.26 -3.17 47.24
C LYS A 111 -14.39 -2.93 45.73
N SER A 112 -15.62 -2.96 45.20
CA SER A 112 -15.85 -3.03 43.75
C SER A 112 -16.29 -1.71 43.11
N VAL A 113 -15.42 -1.11 42.28
CA VAL A 113 -15.73 0.13 41.55
C VAL A 113 -16.52 -0.16 40.27
N THR A 114 -17.73 0.40 40.16
CA THR A 114 -18.63 0.30 38.99
C THR A 114 -18.74 1.65 38.28
N ILE A 115 -18.33 1.71 37.00
CA ILE A 115 -18.37 2.95 36.22
C ILE A 115 -19.74 3.07 35.53
N THR A 116 -20.53 4.08 35.90
CA THR A 116 -21.93 4.27 35.43
C THR A 116 -22.09 5.27 34.28
N ASP A 117 -21.00 5.90 33.83
CA ASP A 117 -21.03 6.89 32.74
C ASP A 117 -21.44 6.24 31.40
N ALA A 118 -22.56 6.69 30.81
CA ALA A 118 -23.12 6.09 29.60
C ALA A 118 -22.17 6.21 28.39
N VAL A 119 -21.43 7.32 28.29
CA VAL A 119 -20.44 7.55 27.23
C VAL A 119 -19.26 6.60 27.39
N PHE A 120 -18.74 6.44 28.61
CA PHE A 120 -17.67 5.49 28.92
C PHE A 120 -18.08 4.05 28.68
N GLN A 121 -19.28 3.65 29.12
CA GLN A 121 -19.82 2.32 28.88
C GLN A 121 -19.94 2.04 27.38
N TYR A 122 -20.38 3.03 26.60
CA TYR A 122 -20.41 2.94 25.15
C TYR A 122 -19.02 2.82 24.51
N ILE A 123 -18.04 3.63 24.93
CA ILE A 123 -16.65 3.53 24.47
C ILE A 123 -16.08 2.15 24.78
N ARG A 124 -16.30 1.64 26.00
CA ARG A 124 -15.84 0.32 26.41
C ARG A 124 -16.49 -0.79 25.58
N LYS A 125 -17.80 -0.68 25.32
CA LYS A 125 -18.52 -1.59 24.41
C LYS A 125 -17.91 -1.56 23.01
N MET A 126 -17.70 -0.37 22.43
CA MET A 126 -17.06 -0.22 21.12
C MET A 126 -15.66 -0.85 21.08
N LYS A 127 -14.83 -0.64 22.11
CA LYS A 127 -13.50 -1.26 22.20
C LYS A 127 -13.60 -2.78 22.22
N LEU A 128 -14.51 -3.35 23.02
CA LEU A 128 -14.72 -4.80 23.12
C LEU A 128 -15.20 -5.40 21.78
N ASP A 129 -16.21 -4.79 21.16
CA ASP A 129 -16.76 -5.25 19.87
C ASP A 129 -15.69 -5.18 18.77
N LEU A 130 -14.93 -4.08 18.73
CA LEU A 130 -13.87 -3.92 17.74
C LEU A 130 -12.67 -4.84 17.99
N GLN A 131 -12.33 -5.12 19.24
CA GLN A 131 -11.30 -6.09 19.59
C GLN A 131 -11.68 -7.50 19.13
N GLN A 132 -12.95 -7.90 19.30
CA GLN A 132 -13.45 -9.17 18.78
C GLN A 132 -13.37 -9.22 17.26
N ASP A 133 -13.81 -8.16 16.58
CA ASP A 133 -13.79 -8.06 15.12
C ASP A 133 -12.38 -8.07 14.52
N THR A 134 -11.39 -7.55 15.24
CA THR A 134 -10.01 -7.41 14.75
C THR A 134 -9.10 -8.57 15.13
N THR A 135 -9.58 -9.52 15.97
CA THR A 135 -8.79 -10.66 16.47
C THR A 135 -8.30 -11.58 15.35
N TYR A 136 -9.12 -11.77 14.30
CA TYR A 136 -8.81 -12.62 13.15
C TYR A 136 -8.69 -11.81 11.87
N VAL A 137 -7.91 -12.27 10.90
CA VAL A 137 -7.83 -11.63 9.58
C VAL A 137 -9.20 -11.63 8.90
N THR A 138 -9.77 -10.45 8.65
CA THR A 138 -11.13 -10.32 8.08
C THR A 138 -11.15 -10.32 6.55
N SER A 139 -10.04 -9.95 5.91
CA SER A 139 -10.02 -9.67 4.46
C SER A 139 -10.03 -10.95 3.59
N TYR A 140 -9.20 -11.95 3.90
CA TYR A 140 -8.99 -13.10 3.01
C TYR A 140 -9.09 -14.49 3.69
N ALA A 141 -9.44 -14.55 4.98
CA ALA A 141 -9.63 -15.83 5.68
C ALA A 141 -11.12 -16.12 5.89
N GLN A 142 -11.48 -17.41 5.96
CA GLN A 142 -12.76 -17.81 6.54
C GLN A 142 -12.73 -17.49 8.04
N LYS A 143 -13.87 -17.07 8.62
CA LYS A 143 -13.95 -16.59 10.01
C LYS A 143 -13.24 -17.58 10.95
N GLN A 144 -12.37 -17.06 11.81
CA GLN A 144 -11.69 -17.75 12.93
C GLN A 144 -10.48 -18.66 12.60
N ASP A 145 -9.99 -18.68 11.36
CA ASP A 145 -8.86 -19.58 11.00
C ASP A 145 -7.46 -19.05 11.36
N THR A 146 -7.27 -17.73 11.50
CA THR A 146 -5.92 -17.15 11.64
C THR A 146 -5.91 -15.86 12.44
N LEU A 147 -5.15 -15.86 13.53
CA LEU A 147 -4.96 -14.69 14.39
C LEU A 147 -4.28 -13.56 13.60
N PHE A 148 -4.84 -12.35 13.74
CA PHE A 148 -4.38 -11.17 13.02
C PHE A 148 -2.94 -10.80 13.39
N GLU A 149 -2.62 -10.71 14.68
CA GLU A 149 -1.28 -10.32 15.15
C GLU A 149 -0.19 -11.32 14.76
N ASP A 150 -0.54 -12.61 14.67
CA ASP A 150 0.39 -13.67 14.28
C ASP A 150 0.78 -13.63 12.80
N THR A 151 0.01 -12.92 11.97
CA THR A 151 0.21 -12.86 10.52
C THR A 151 0.45 -11.45 9.99
N TYR A 152 0.01 -10.41 10.70
CA TYR A 152 0.22 -9.03 10.31
C TYR A 152 1.71 -8.76 10.10
N THR A 153 2.04 -8.19 8.96
CA THR A 153 3.41 -7.78 8.62
C THR A 153 3.32 -6.39 8.01
N GLU A 154 4.20 -5.51 8.46
CA GLU A 154 4.20 -4.12 7.99
C GLU A 154 4.37 -4.06 6.47
N THR A 155 3.67 -3.11 5.87
CA THR A 155 3.79 -2.80 4.45
C THR A 155 4.47 -1.45 4.31
N LEU A 156 5.24 -1.30 3.24
CA LEU A 156 5.93 -0.05 2.96
C LEU A 156 4.90 1.05 2.68
N MET A 157 5.00 2.15 3.43
CA MET A 157 4.18 3.34 3.29
C MET A 157 5.04 4.53 2.88
N GLU A 158 4.67 5.20 1.79
CA GLU A 158 5.39 6.36 1.27
C GLU A 158 4.50 7.60 1.31
N LEU A 159 5.00 8.69 1.91
CA LEU A 159 4.38 10.01 1.83
C LEU A 159 4.57 10.59 0.44
N ILE A 160 3.51 11.16 -0.12
CA ILE A 160 3.58 11.88 -1.39
C ILE A 160 2.97 13.28 -1.27
N ASN A 161 3.52 14.21 -2.03
CA ASN A 161 2.99 15.58 -2.11
C ASN A 161 1.79 15.67 -3.10
N ASN A 162 1.28 16.88 -3.27
CA ASN A 162 0.12 17.20 -4.11
C ASN A 162 0.35 16.86 -5.59
N VAL A 163 1.62 16.82 -6.01
CA VAL A 163 2.06 16.50 -7.38
C VAL A 163 2.44 15.02 -7.51
N ASN A 164 2.11 14.20 -6.51
CA ASN A 164 2.44 12.77 -6.39
C ASN A 164 3.95 12.46 -6.34
N GLU A 165 4.77 13.41 -5.90
CA GLU A 165 6.20 13.19 -5.69
C GLU A 165 6.45 12.65 -4.27
N PRO A 166 7.35 11.67 -4.12
CA PRO A 166 7.71 11.13 -2.82
C PRO A 166 8.35 12.16 -1.88
N LYS A 167 7.90 12.19 -0.63
CA LYS A 167 8.43 13.01 0.47
C LYS A 167 9.18 12.21 1.54
N GLY A 168 9.05 10.89 1.56
CA GLY A 168 9.74 10.01 2.49
C GLY A 168 8.91 8.77 2.82
N MET A 169 9.52 7.81 3.49
CA MET A 169 8.81 6.62 4.00
C MET A 169 8.27 6.91 5.40
N LEU A 170 7.11 6.34 5.74
CA LEU A 170 6.60 6.32 7.10
C LEU A 170 7.21 5.14 7.86
N SER A 171 7.61 5.37 9.11
CA SER A 171 8.23 4.34 9.96
C SER A 171 7.21 3.54 10.77
N CYS A 172 6.07 4.15 11.10
CA CYS A 172 4.98 3.52 11.83
C CYS A 172 3.61 4.11 11.46
N LEU A 173 2.54 3.49 11.97
CA LEU A 173 1.16 3.92 11.74
C LEU A 173 0.81 5.25 12.42
N ASP A 174 1.41 5.56 13.56
CA ASP A 174 1.11 6.80 14.30
C ASP A 174 1.52 8.05 13.49
N GLU A 175 2.52 7.92 12.62
CA GLU A 175 2.93 8.99 11.71
C GLU A 175 1.86 9.36 10.67
N LEU A 176 0.80 8.56 10.49
CA LEU A 176 -0.37 8.94 9.70
C LEU A 176 -1.02 10.22 10.27
N PHE A 177 -1.05 10.36 11.59
CA PHE A 177 -1.70 11.47 12.30
C PHE A 177 -0.75 12.61 12.67
N SER A 178 0.56 12.44 12.45
CA SER A 178 1.57 13.47 12.77
C SER A 178 1.55 14.67 11.80
N ALA A 179 2.30 15.72 12.13
CA ALA A 179 2.51 16.87 11.24
C ALA A 179 3.42 16.57 10.03
N LEU A 180 4.03 15.36 9.96
CA LEU A 180 4.93 14.99 8.87
C LEU A 180 4.19 14.86 7.54
N GLY A 181 4.64 15.57 6.50
CA GLY A 181 4.09 15.44 5.14
C GLY A 181 2.67 16.00 4.98
N VAL A 182 2.28 16.96 5.83
CA VAL A 182 1.00 17.68 5.69
C VAL A 182 1.00 18.53 4.43
N ILE A 183 -0.06 18.37 3.64
CA ILE A 183 -0.36 19.07 2.39
C ILE A 183 -1.13 20.37 2.68
N SER A 184 -2.11 20.28 3.60
CA SER A 184 -3.03 21.36 3.97
C SER A 184 -3.32 21.27 5.45
N GLU A 185 -2.98 22.31 6.21
CA GLU A 185 -3.21 22.35 7.66
C GLU A 185 -4.69 22.52 8.02
N GLU A 186 -5.49 23.09 7.13
CA GLU A 186 -6.94 23.32 7.30
C GLU A 186 -7.77 22.05 7.03
N SER A 187 -7.17 21.06 6.37
CA SER A 187 -7.81 19.80 6.04
C SER A 187 -7.57 18.75 7.13
N GLU A 188 -8.49 17.78 7.28
CA GLU A 188 -8.37 16.68 8.27
C GLU A 188 -8.32 15.29 7.63
N THR A 189 -8.48 15.17 6.31
CA THR A 189 -8.55 13.86 5.64
C THR A 189 -7.16 13.29 5.36
N VAL A 190 -6.89 12.07 5.78
CA VAL A 190 -5.71 11.31 5.34
C VAL A 190 -6.16 10.32 4.27
N ILE A 191 -5.52 10.34 3.11
CA ILE A 191 -5.80 9.38 2.03
C ILE A 191 -4.68 8.36 1.97
N VAL A 192 -5.03 7.09 2.05
CA VAL A 192 -4.16 5.95 1.79
C VAL A 192 -4.53 5.34 0.45
N THR A 193 -3.62 5.42 -0.51
CA THR A 193 -3.78 4.86 -1.86
C THR A 193 -2.90 3.64 -2.07
N GLY A 194 -3.26 2.78 -3.01
CA GLY A 194 -2.42 1.65 -3.42
C GLY A 194 -3.21 0.63 -4.23
N ASP A 195 -2.51 -0.34 -4.79
CA ASP A 195 -3.09 -1.30 -5.75
C ASP A 195 -4.03 -2.32 -5.09
N ALA A 196 -4.81 -3.01 -5.91
CA ALA A 196 -5.66 -4.10 -5.44
C ALA A 196 -4.83 -5.17 -4.71
N GLY A 197 -5.27 -5.59 -3.52
CA GLY A 197 -4.56 -6.59 -2.71
C GLY A 197 -3.32 -6.11 -1.96
N VAL A 198 -2.94 -4.82 -2.06
CA VAL A 198 -1.72 -4.29 -1.40
C VAL A 198 -1.79 -4.25 0.13
N GLY A 199 -2.98 -4.41 0.72
CA GLY A 199 -3.17 -4.43 2.18
C GLY A 199 -3.89 -3.21 2.77
N LYS A 200 -4.58 -2.39 1.96
CA LYS A 200 -5.36 -1.22 2.44
C LYS A 200 -6.33 -1.54 3.59
N SER A 201 -7.19 -2.54 3.42
CA SER A 201 -8.14 -2.98 4.46
C SER A 201 -7.44 -3.58 5.68
N ILE A 202 -6.32 -4.28 5.49
CA ILE A 202 -5.49 -4.84 6.56
C ILE A 202 -4.84 -3.73 7.39
N LEU A 203 -4.41 -2.63 6.75
CA LEU A 203 -3.90 -1.44 7.42
C LEU A 203 -4.96 -0.82 8.34
N LEU A 204 -6.19 -0.63 7.82
CA LEU A 204 -7.30 -0.12 8.63
C LEU A 204 -7.67 -1.08 9.77
N GLN A 205 -7.62 -2.39 9.53
CA GLN A 205 -7.82 -3.39 10.58
C GLN A 205 -6.74 -3.28 11.67
N LYS A 206 -5.48 -3.00 11.31
CA LYS A 206 -4.41 -2.77 12.31
C LYS A 206 -4.67 -1.51 13.12
N LEU A 207 -5.08 -0.41 12.49
CA LEU A 207 -5.48 0.82 13.19
C LEU A 207 -6.64 0.58 14.17
N GLN A 208 -7.65 -0.18 13.73
CA GLN A 208 -8.78 -0.59 14.59
C GLN A 208 -8.28 -1.39 15.80
N SER A 209 -7.38 -2.36 15.59
CA SER A 209 -6.82 -3.17 16.67
C SER A 209 -5.99 -2.35 17.66
N LEU A 210 -5.20 -1.38 17.19
CA LEU A 210 -4.40 -0.52 18.06
C LEU A 210 -5.32 0.37 18.92
N TRP A 211 -6.36 0.95 18.33
CA TRP A 211 -7.32 1.76 19.06
C TRP A 211 -8.10 0.95 20.10
N SER A 212 -8.58 -0.24 19.76
CA SER A 212 -9.35 -1.08 20.69
C SER A 212 -8.53 -1.50 21.92
N LYS A 213 -7.21 -1.64 21.76
CA LYS A 213 -6.26 -1.95 22.84
C LYS A 213 -5.77 -0.72 23.62
N GLY A 214 -6.10 0.49 23.17
CA GLY A 214 -5.56 1.73 23.75
C GLY A 214 -4.09 1.98 23.40
N GLU A 215 -3.57 1.33 22.36
CA GLU A 215 -2.18 1.43 21.90
C GLU A 215 -1.99 2.47 20.79
N LEU A 216 -3.07 2.98 20.19
CA LEU A 216 -3.01 4.00 19.15
C LEU A 216 -2.58 5.35 19.75
N CYS A 217 -1.45 5.90 19.30
CA CYS A 217 -0.96 7.20 19.76
C CYS A 217 -1.64 8.37 19.02
N ALA A 218 -2.97 8.44 19.12
CA ALA A 218 -3.79 9.54 18.61
C ALA A 218 -4.85 9.93 19.65
N ASP A 219 -5.20 11.21 19.72
CA ASP A 219 -6.24 11.73 20.65
C ASP A 219 -7.66 11.39 20.14
N VAL A 220 -7.98 10.09 20.10
CA VAL A 220 -9.21 9.54 19.52
C VAL A 220 -10.04 8.82 20.59
N LYS A 221 -11.21 9.37 20.92
CA LYS A 221 -12.16 8.78 21.87
C LYS A 221 -13.18 7.85 21.23
N PHE A 222 -13.58 8.11 19.98
CA PHE A 222 -14.54 7.29 19.25
C PHE A 222 -13.97 6.86 17.90
N PHE A 223 -14.14 5.59 17.54
CA PHE A 223 -13.65 5.04 16.28
C PHE A 223 -14.81 4.40 15.51
N PHE A 224 -15.19 5.00 14.40
CA PHE A 224 -16.24 4.48 13.51
C PHE A 224 -15.63 3.96 12.21
N LYS A 225 -15.97 2.72 11.87
CA LYS A 225 -15.48 2.05 10.65
C LYS A 225 -16.63 1.88 9.66
N PHE A 226 -16.34 2.17 8.40
CA PHE A 226 -17.29 1.96 7.31
C PHE A 226 -16.59 1.25 6.17
N ARG A 227 -17.17 0.11 5.73
CA ARG A 227 -16.85 -0.46 4.43
C ARG A 227 -17.71 0.23 3.40
N CYS A 228 -17.08 0.94 2.48
CA CYS A 228 -17.71 1.82 1.52
C CYS A 228 -18.80 1.17 0.67
N ARG A 229 -18.67 -0.13 0.37
CA ARG A 229 -19.71 -0.90 -0.35
C ARG A 229 -21.07 -0.90 0.33
N ILE A 230 -21.14 -0.67 1.65
CA ILE A 230 -22.42 -0.57 2.37
C ILE A 230 -23.30 0.55 1.82
N PHE A 231 -22.71 1.63 1.31
CA PHE A 231 -23.48 2.74 0.78
C PHE A 231 -24.22 2.35 -0.51
N ASN A 232 -23.78 1.31 -1.20
CA ASN A 232 -24.44 0.79 -2.40
C ASN A 232 -25.67 -0.07 -2.07
N SER A 233 -25.84 -0.50 -0.82
CA SER A 233 -27.06 -1.24 -0.42
C SER A 233 -28.23 -0.32 -0.05
N PHE A 234 -27.97 0.98 0.10
CA PHE A 234 -29.02 1.96 0.42
C PHE A 234 -29.81 2.30 -0.84
N LYS A 235 -31.13 2.22 -0.74
CA LYS A 235 -32.06 2.63 -1.79
C LYS A 235 -32.18 4.15 -1.81
N GLU A 236 -32.49 4.75 -2.95
CA GLU A 236 -32.69 6.20 -3.05
C GLU A 236 -33.78 6.74 -2.11
N GLU A 237 -34.73 5.89 -1.74
CA GLU A 237 -35.83 6.22 -0.82
C GLU A 237 -35.43 6.16 0.66
N ASP A 238 -34.27 5.57 0.98
CA ASP A 238 -33.83 5.35 2.36
C ASP A 238 -33.41 6.68 3.01
N LYS A 239 -34.12 7.07 4.07
CA LYS A 239 -33.77 8.23 4.90
C LYS A 239 -32.89 7.79 6.05
N ILE A 240 -31.57 7.83 5.86
CA ILE A 240 -30.59 7.42 6.87
C ILE A 240 -29.98 8.66 7.53
N SER A 241 -30.14 8.78 8.85
CA SER A 241 -29.51 9.86 9.63
C SER A 241 -28.05 9.52 10.00
N LEU A 242 -27.27 10.53 10.39
CA LEU A 242 -25.94 10.29 10.96
C LEU A 242 -26.01 9.38 12.20
N LYS A 243 -27.01 9.58 13.06
CA LYS A 243 -27.24 8.74 14.24
C LYS A 243 -27.44 7.27 13.86
N ASP A 244 -28.19 7.01 12.78
CA ASP A 244 -28.36 5.66 12.24
C ASP A 244 -27.03 5.08 11.74
N LEU A 245 -26.25 5.85 10.97
CA LEU A 245 -24.92 5.45 10.49
C LEU A 245 -23.96 5.08 11.62
N LEU A 246 -23.93 5.89 12.69
CA LEU A 246 -23.03 5.67 13.82
C LEU A 246 -23.45 4.50 14.70
N PHE A 247 -24.75 4.26 14.90
CA PHE A 247 -25.20 3.29 15.88
C PHE A 247 -25.70 1.98 15.27
N LYS A 248 -26.50 2.03 14.20
CA LYS A 248 -27.04 0.81 13.57
C LYS A 248 -25.96 0.06 12.77
N TYR A 249 -25.09 0.79 12.09
CA TYR A 249 -24.10 0.19 11.18
C TYR A 249 -22.69 0.05 11.79
N ASN A 250 -22.53 0.35 13.07
CA ASN A 250 -21.29 0.11 13.83
C ASN A 250 -21.59 -0.59 15.17
N CYS A 251 -21.86 0.18 16.22
CA CYS A 251 -22.11 -0.33 17.57
C CYS A 251 -23.28 0.44 18.17
N TYR A 252 -24.33 -0.26 18.61
CA TYR A 252 -25.52 0.38 19.16
C TYR A 252 -25.36 0.62 20.68
N PRO A 253 -25.62 1.83 21.22
CA PRO A 253 -25.55 2.08 22.65
C PRO A 253 -26.63 1.34 23.46
N ASP A 254 -26.27 0.77 24.61
CA ASP A 254 -27.22 0.01 25.45
C ASP A 254 -28.25 0.90 26.18
N ARG A 255 -27.85 2.13 26.51
CA ARG A 255 -28.65 3.13 27.25
C ARG A 255 -28.29 4.54 26.76
N ASP A 256 -29.14 5.52 27.09
CA ASP A 256 -28.88 6.97 26.93
C ASP A 256 -28.39 7.38 25.52
N VAL A 257 -28.97 6.75 24.49
CA VAL A 257 -28.59 6.88 23.08
C VAL A 257 -28.53 8.35 22.62
N ASP A 258 -29.47 9.20 23.05
CA ASP A 258 -29.50 10.62 22.68
C ASP A 258 -28.43 11.46 23.39
N GLU A 259 -28.05 11.09 24.61
CA GLU A 259 -26.97 11.77 25.33
C GLU A 259 -25.62 11.45 24.71
N ILE A 260 -25.39 10.18 24.41
CA ILE A 260 -24.16 9.72 23.74
C ILE A 260 -24.02 10.38 22.38
N PHE A 261 -25.10 10.46 21.59
CA PHE A 261 -25.07 11.15 20.30
C PHE A 261 -24.76 12.64 20.44
N ARG A 262 -25.35 13.33 21.43
CA ARG A 262 -25.05 14.74 21.72
C ARG A 262 -23.58 14.93 22.11
N TYR A 263 -23.04 14.05 22.94
CA TYR A 263 -21.63 14.08 23.34
C TYR A 263 -20.70 13.92 22.14
N ILE A 264 -20.98 12.95 21.26
CA ILE A 264 -20.21 12.74 20.02
C ILE A 264 -20.23 14.01 19.14
N CYS A 265 -21.38 14.67 19.00
CA CYS A 265 -21.49 15.90 18.21
C CYS A 265 -20.71 17.08 18.83
N GLN A 266 -20.66 17.17 20.16
CA GLN A 266 -19.93 18.22 20.88
C GLN A 266 -18.41 18.02 20.88
N HIS A 267 -17.95 16.78 20.71
CA HIS A 267 -16.53 16.39 20.75
C HIS A 267 -16.07 15.76 19.43
N ALA A 268 -16.51 16.32 18.31
CA ALA A 268 -16.26 15.79 16.97
C ALA A 268 -14.76 15.68 16.62
N GLU A 269 -13.90 16.52 17.22
CA GLU A 269 -12.44 16.49 17.08
C GLU A 269 -11.79 15.19 17.60
N SER A 270 -12.46 14.50 18.53
CA SER A 270 -12.00 13.25 19.12
C SER A 270 -12.56 12.01 18.41
N VAL A 271 -13.23 12.19 17.27
CA VAL A 271 -13.89 11.13 16.50
C VAL A 271 -13.07 10.79 15.26
N LEU A 272 -12.73 9.52 15.09
CA LEU A 272 -12.05 9.01 13.91
C LEU A 272 -13.00 8.19 13.03
N PHE A 273 -13.08 8.58 11.75
CA PHE A 273 -13.78 7.83 10.71
C PHE A 273 -12.79 7.13 9.79
N THR A 274 -12.99 5.82 9.58
CA THR A 274 -12.27 5.06 8.56
C THR A 274 -13.24 4.62 7.46
N LEU A 275 -12.98 5.02 6.22
CA LEU A 275 -13.75 4.60 5.04
C LEU A 275 -12.89 3.66 4.19
N ASP A 276 -13.24 2.38 4.20
CA ASP A 276 -12.51 1.34 3.47
C ASP A 276 -13.10 1.09 2.09
N GLY A 277 -12.32 1.25 1.03
CA GLY A 277 -12.76 1.01 -0.35
C GLY A 277 -13.50 2.19 -0.97
N PHE A 278 -13.01 3.41 -0.78
CA PHE A 278 -13.69 4.63 -1.24
C PHE A 278 -13.95 4.66 -2.76
N ASP A 279 -13.14 3.96 -3.56
CA ASP A 279 -13.33 3.75 -5.00
C ASP A 279 -14.61 2.95 -5.36
N GLU A 280 -15.36 2.50 -4.36
CA GLU A 280 -16.56 1.70 -4.48
C GLU A 280 -17.82 2.49 -4.11
N ILE A 281 -17.69 3.78 -3.74
CA ILE A 281 -18.80 4.72 -3.49
C ILE A 281 -18.96 5.66 -4.70
N ASN A 282 -20.21 6.05 -4.98
CA ASN A 282 -20.58 7.05 -5.98
C ASN A 282 -20.83 8.47 -5.39
N ILE A 283 -20.01 8.98 -4.45
CA ILE A 283 -20.31 10.24 -3.71
C ILE A 283 -19.04 11.03 -3.27
N ASP A 284 -19.16 12.37 -3.20
CA ASP A 284 -18.17 13.36 -2.73
C ASP A 284 -18.22 13.56 -1.18
N CYS A 285 -17.10 13.51 -0.46
CA CYS A 285 -17.09 13.49 1.03
C CYS A 285 -15.94 14.27 1.70
N SER A 286 -16.17 14.86 2.90
CA SER A 286 -15.19 15.63 3.72
C SER A 286 -14.81 14.96 5.06
N LYS A 287 -13.57 15.20 5.53
CA LYS A 287 -12.90 14.87 6.83
C LYS A 287 -12.99 13.39 7.28
N LYS A 288 -12.04 12.53 6.85
CA LYS A 288 -11.96 11.07 7.16
C LYS A 288 -10.57 10.48 6.89
N VAL A 289 -10.27 9.29 7.40
CA VAL A 289 -9.22 8.43 6.80
C VAL A 289 -9.85 7.60 5.69
N LEU A 290 -9.36 7.76 4.47
CA LEU A 290 -9.90 7.11 3.27
C LEU A 290 -8.88 6.11 2.74
N THR A 291 -9.27 4.86 2.52
CA THR A 291 -8.51 3.98 1.63
C THR A 291 -9.15 3.98 0.25
N ALA A 292 -8.32 4.13 -0.78
CA ALA A 292 -8.79 4.12 -2.16
C ALA A 292 -7.76 3.44 -3.07
N ARG A 293 -8.18 3.05 -4.28
CA ARG A 293 -7.23 2.59 -5.30
C ARG A 293 -6.35 3.72 -5.82
N THR A 294 -5.16 3.33 -6.30
CA THR A 294 -4.26 4.24 -7.02
C THR A 294 -5.01 4.88 -8.19
N GLY A 295 -4.91 6.20 -8.33
CA GLY A 295 -5.60 6.95 -9.39
C GLY A 295 -6.96 7.52 -9.01
N THR A 296 -7.50 7.23 -7.82
CA THR A 296 -8.72 7.88 -7.31
C THR A 296 -8.46 9.39 -7.12
N ILE A 297 -9.26 10.23 -7.80
CA ILE A 297 -9.09 11.69 -7.80
C ILE A 297 -9.97 12.30 -6.70
N LEU A 298 -9.36 12.88 -5.66
CA LEU A 298 -10.07 13.59 -4.60
C LEU A 298 -9.77 15.09 -4.64
N PRO A 299 -10.76 15.97 -4.35
CA PRO A 299 -10.51 17.41 -4.29
C PRO A 299 -9.42 17.75 -3.26
N LEU A 300 -8.32 18.38 -3.68
CA LEU A 300 -7.17 18.67 -2.79
C LEU A 300 -7.55 19.47 -1.53
N ARG A 301 -8.60 20.30 -1.62
CA ARG A 301 -9.10 21.14 -0.51
C ARG A 301 -9.53 20.38 0.75
N ILE A 302 -9.82 19.08 0.63
CA ILE A 302 -10.21 18.25 1.79
C ILE A 302 -9.07 17.36 2.29
N VAL A 303 -7.91 17.33 1.60
CA VAL A 303 -6.83 16.36 1.84
C VAL A 303 -5.73 16.98 2.69
N ARG A 304 -5.59 16.48 3.93
CA ARG A 304 -4.50 16.84 4.83
C ARG A 304 -3.20 16.18 4.43
N LYS A 305 -3.25 14.90 4.06
CA LYS A 305 -2.07 14.06 3.83
C LYS A 305 -2.38 12.97 2.83
N LYS A 306 -1.40 12.60 2.01
CA LYS A 306 -1.50 11.50 1.05
C LYS A 306 -0.39 10.50 1.25
N VAL A 307 -0.78 9.24 1.37
CA VAL A 307 0.10 8.09 1.62
C VAL A 307 -0.13 7.05 0.54
N VAL A 308 0.93 6.42 0.07
CA VAL A 308 0.88 5.31 -0.89
C VAL A 308 1.39 4.06 -0.20
N LEU A 309 0.58 3.01 -0.18
CA LEU A 309 1.00 1.66 0.19
C LEU A 309 1.70 1.00 -0.99
N LYS A 310 2.93 0.53 -0.78
CA LYS A 310 3.80 -0.08 -1.81
C LYS A 310 3.88 -1.61 -1.74
N GLY A 311 3.29 -2.22 -0.71
CA GLY A 311 3.32 -3.66 -0.48
C GLY A 311 4.51 -4.11 0.37
N PHE A 312 4.96 -5.34 0.17
CA PHE A 312 6.08 -5.93 0.91
C PHE A 312 7.43 -5.61 0.27
N SER A 313 8.38 -5.19 1.10
CA SER A 313 9.81 -5.30 0.77
C SER A 313 10.28 -6.75 0.85
N LYS A 314 11.51 -7.02 0.41
CA LYS A 314 12.18 -8.32 0.61
C LYS A 314 12.20 -8.73 2.09
N ASP A 315 12.48 -7.79 2.99
CA ASP A 315 12.51 -8.06 4.44
C ASP A 315 11.11 -8.33 5.00
N ASN A 316 10.10 -7.58 4.56
CA ASN A 316 8.71 -7.85 4.93
C ASN A 316 8.28 -9.23 4.44
N LEU A 317 8.60 -9.61 3.20
CA LEU A 317 8.30 -10.93 2.66
C LEU A 317 8.93 -12.06 3.49
N LEU A 318 10.19 -11.91 3.89
CA LEU A 318 10.88 -12.87 4.76
C LEU A 318 10.26 -12.93 6.17
N GLN A 319 9.85 -11.79 6.72
CA GLN A 319 9.15 -11.74 8.00
C GLN A 319 7.79 -12.45 7.90
N TYR A 320 7.03 -12.19 6.83
CA TYR A 320 5.74 -12.81 6.57
C TYR A 320 5.89 -14.33 6.38
N LEU A 321 6.90 -14.79 5.64
CA LEU A 321 7.23 -16.22 5.48
C LEU A 321 7.44 -16.91 6.83
N LYS A 322 8.23 -16.32 7.72
CA LYS A 322 8.50 -16.85 9.07
C LYS A 322 7.24 -16.89 9.94
N LYS A 323 6.39 -15.88 9.82
CA LYS A 323 5.12 -15.81 10.55
C LYS A 323 4.11 -16.85 10.06
N PHE A 324 4.02 -17.02 8.74
CA PHE A 324 3.07 -17.89 8.06
C PHE A 324 3.42 -19.38 8.24
N PHE A 325 4.63 -19.80 7.88
CA PHE A 325 5.06 -21.19 8.01
C PHE A 325 5.77 -21.40 9.34
N LYS A 326 5.16 -22.09 10.31
CA LYS A 326 5.84 -22.38 11.59
C LYS A 326 6.96 -23.43 11.45
N ASN A 327 6.88 -24.31 10.44
CA ASN A 327 7.89 -25.34 10.18
C ASN A 327 9.08 -24.77 9.38
N LYS A 328 10.29 -24.87 9.92
CA LYS A 328 11.52 -24.38 9.28
C LYS A 328 11.82 -25.06 7.93
N ASN A 329 11.47 -26.34 7.75
CA ASN A 329 11.70 -27.02 6.48
C ASN A 329 10.79 -26.46 5.37
N TYR A 330 9.55 -26.09 5.72
CA TYR A 330 8.62 -25.44 4.80
C TYR A 330 9.11 -24.03 4.46
N GLN A 331 9.59 -23.26 5.46
CA GLN A 331 10.19 -21.95 5.22
C GLN A 331 11.34 -22.04 4.21
N SER A 332 12.31 -22.95 4.44
CA SER A 332 13.45 -23.13 3.53
C SER A 332 13.01 -23.56 2.13
N SER A 333 12.04 -24.48 2.03
CA SER A 333 11.55 -24.97 0.74
C SER A 333 10.86 -23.87 -0.08
N VAL A 334 9.97 -23.10 0.55
CA VAL A 334 9.29 -21.97 -0.11
C VAL A 334 10.28 -20.88 -0.46
N LEU A 335 11.23 -20.56 0.43
CA LEU A 335 12.26 -19.55 0.15
C LEU A 335 13.10 -19.93 -1.08
N THR A 336 13.57 -21.19 -1.16
CA THR A 336 14.31 -21.69 -2.33
C THR A 336 13.49 -21.54 -3.61
N GLN A 337 12.18 -21.81 -3.57
CA GLN A 337 11.31 -21.67 -4.74
C GLN A 337 11.08 -20.20 -5.12
N LEU A 338 10.93 -19.31 -4.15
CA LEU A 338 10.84 -17.88 -4.40
C LEU A 338 12.15 -17.37 -5.02
N GLU A 339 13.31 -17.76 -4.48
CA GLU A 339 14.63 -17.37 -4.98
C GLU A 339 14.91 -17.91 -6.38
N ALA A 340 14.45 -19.13 -6.69
CA ALA A 340 14.55 -19.73 -8.02
C ALA A 340 13.65 -19.05 -9.06
N ASN A 341 12.55 -18.41 -8.63
CA ASN A 341 11.53 -17.83 -9.50
C ASN A 341 11.33 -16.35 -9.20
N PRO A 342 12.09 -15.43 -9.82
CA PRO A 342 12.00 -13.99 -9.54
C PRO A 342 10.61 -13.41 -9.82
N HIS A 343 9.84 -14.01 -10.73
CA HIS A 343 8.45 -13.64 -11.00
C HIS A 343 7.51 -13.99 -9.84
N LEU A 344 7.70 -15.13 -9.16
CA LEU A 344 6.93 -15.47 -7.95
C LEU A 344 7.25 -14.52 -6.79
N CYS A 345 8.54 -14.22 -6.56
CA CYS A 345 8.95 -13.20 -5.57
C CYS A 345 8.24 -11.87 -5.80
N THR A 346 8.18 -11.51 -7.06
CA THR A 346 7.57 -10.28 -7.55
C THR A 346 6.06 -10.24 -7.32
N LEU A 347 5.32 -11.32 -7.61
CA LEU A 347 3.91 -11.42 -7.24
C LEU A 347 3.74 -11.31 -5.71
N CYS A 348 4.64 -11.93 -4.94
CA CYS A 348 4.66 -11.87 -3.48
C CYS A 348 4.98 -10.49 -2.90
N SER A 349 5.35 -9.48 -3.70
CA SER A 349 5.43 -8.10 -3.22
C SER A 349 4.04 -7.51 -2.92
N VAL A 350 2.97 -8.10 -3.48
CA VAL A 350 1.58 -7.78 -3.16
C VAL A 350 1.09 -8.76 -2.09
N PRO A 351 0.76 -8.30 -0.87
CA PRO A 351 0.38 -9.19 0.24
C PRO A 351 -0.73 -10.19 -0.07
N LEU A 352 -1.76 -9.81 -0.85
CA LEU A 352 -2.80 -10.75 -1.29
C LEU A 352 -2.21 -11.92 -2.09
N PHE A 353 -1.41 -11.65 -3.11
CA PHE A 353 -0.83 -12.69 -3.94
C PHE A 353 0.17 -13.53 -3.15
N CYS A 354 0.94 -12.90 -2.26
CA CYS A 354 1.79 -13.62 -1.31
C CYS A 354 1.00 -14.60 -0.46
N TRP A 355 -0.14 -14.17 0.11
CA TRP A 355 -1.03 -15.04 0.89
C TRP A 355 -1.58 -16.20 0.05
N ILE A 356 -2.05 -15.93 -1.18
CA ILE A 356 -2.56 -16.99 -2.08
C ILE A 356 -1.45 -18.00 -2.37
N ILE A 357 -0.28 -17.54 -2.78
CA ILE A 357 0.87 -18.39 -3.11
C ILE A 357 1.28 -19.22 -1.89
N PHE A 358 1.37 -18.62 -0.71
CA PHE A 358 1.73 -19.34 0.52
C PHE A 358 0.68 -20.35 0.94
N LYS A 359 -0.62 -20.04 0.78
CA LYS A 359 -1.71 -21.00 0.99
C LYS A 359 -1.65 -22.18 0.03
N CYS A 360 -1.22 -21.94 -1.21
CA CYS A 360 -1.01 -23.01 -2.19
C CYS A 360 0.21 -23.88 -1.82
N TYR A 361 1.34 -23.27 -1.42
CA TYR A 361 2.50 -24.02 -0.93
C TYR A 361 2.19 -24.82 0.34
N GLU A 362 1.44 -24.25 1.29
CA GLU A 362 0.96 -24.98 2.47
C GLU A 362 0.17 -26.23 2.08
N HIS A 363 -0.63 -26.17 1.02
CA HIS A 363 -1.33 -27.35 0.51
C HIS A 363 -0.38 -28.35 -0.17
N ILE A 364 0.48 -27.87 -1.07
CA ILE A 364 1.43 -28.70 -1.84
C ILE A 364 2.41 -29.44 -0.93
N LEU A 365 3.00 -28.75 0.05
CA LEU A 365 3.99 -29.33 0.97
C LEU A 365 3.39 -30.40 1.89
N ASN A 366 2.07 -30.40 2.04
CA ASN A 366 1.34 -31.43 2.79
C ASN A 366 0.88 -32.62 1.90
N MET A 367 1.19 -32.61 0.60
CA MET A 367 0.96 -33.72 -0.32
C MET A 367 2.23 -34.60 -0.43
N PRO A 368 2.11 -35.94 -0.41
CA PRO A 368 3.26 -36.82 -0.61
C PRO A 368 3.70 -36.81 -2.09
N ASP A 369 4.97 -36.42 -2.31
CA ASP A 369 5.80 -36.55 -3.51
C ASP A 369 5.08 -36.51 -4.87
N THR A 370 4.85 -35.31 -5.46
CA THR A 370 4.76 -35.12 -6.94
C THR A 370 4.49 -33.70 -7.45
N TYR A 371 4.29 -32.67 -6.61
CA TYR A 371 3.99 -31.32 -7.13
C TYR A 371 5.23 -30.43 -7.22
N GLN A 372 5.80 -30.31 -8.41
CA GLN A 372 6.70 -29.22 -8.78
C GLN A 372 5.88 -28.14 -9.48
N LEU A 373 5.94 -26.93 -8.94
CA LEU A 373 5.45 -25.74 -9.64
C LEU A 373 6.33 -25.48 -10.86
N SER A 374 5.74 -25.01 -11.95
CA SER A 374 6.51 -24.66 -13.14
C SER A 374 7.51 -23.54 -12.84
N ASP A 375 8.64 -23.55 -13.53
CA ASP A 375 9.68 -22.50 -13.44
C ASP A 375 9.18 -21.10 -13.87
N TYR A 376 7.96 -21.04 -14.45
CA TYR A 376 7.32 -19.80 -14.86
C TYR A 376 5.81 -19.90 -14.61
N ILE A 377 5.25 -18.98 -13.83
CA ILE A 377 3.85 -18.99 -13.37
C ILE A 377 3.24 -17.63 -13.64
N THR A 378 2.10 -17.58 -14.32
CA THR A 378 1.33 -16.35 -14.52
C THR A 378 0.40 -16.05 -13.34
N LEU A 379 -0.19 -14.85 -13.30
CA LEU A 379 -1.19 -14.56 -12.27
C LEU A 379 -2.42 -15.48 -12.43
N THR A 380 -2.79 -15.82 -13.67
CA THR A 380 -3.88 -16.78 -13.92
C THR A 380 -3.56 -18.17 -13.36
N ASP A 381 -2.31 -18.63 -13.49
CA ASP A 381 -1.89 -19.93 -12.96
C ASP A 381 -1.96 -19.97 -11.43
N VAL A 382 -1.60 -18.87 -10.74
CA VAL A 382 -1.76 -18.74 -9.28
C VAL A 382 -3.23 -18.88 -8.87
N TYR A 383 -4.16 -18.26 -9.62
CA TYR A 383 -5.59 -18.37 -9.31
C TYR A 383 -6.15 -19.76 -9.66
N LEU A 384 -5.71 -20.40 -10.74
CA LEU A 384 -6.08 -21.78 -11.06
C LEU A 384 -5.62 -22.73 -9.94
N LEU A 385 -4.40 -22.56 -9.44
CA LEU A 385 -3.88 -23.33 -8.32
C LEU A 385 -4.69 -23.09 -7.04
N MET A 386 -5.03 -21.83 -6.75
CA MET A 386 -5.90 -21.49 -5.61
C MET A 386 -7.25 -22.22 -5.70
N LEU A 387 -7.87 -22.23 -6.88
CA LEU A 387 -9.13 -22.94 -7.12
C LEU A 387 -8.96 -24.44 -6.88
N GLU A 388 -7.92 -25.06 -7.42
CA GLU A 388 -7.65 -26.49 -7.21
C GLU A 388 -7.54 -26.82 -5.71
N VAL A 389 -6.80 -26.01 -4.94
CA VAL A 389 -6.68 -26.17 -3.49
C VAL A 389 -8.04 -26.09 -2.80
N PHE A 390 -8.89 -25.12 -3.15
CA PHE A 390 -10.21 -24.95 -2.53
C PHE A 390 -11.16 -26.10 -2.86
N LEU A 391 -11.14 -26.56 -4.12
CA LEU A 391 -11.94 -27.70 -4.57
C LEU A 391 -11.52 -29.00 -3.87
N ASN A 392 -10.23 -29.19 -3.58
CA ASN A 392 -9.70 -30.37 -2.89
C ASN A 392 -9.92 -30.37 -1.36
N ARG A 393 -10.14 -29.20 -0.73
CA ARG A 393 -10.39 -29.11 0.72
C ARG A 393 -11.78 -29.60 1.14
N SER A 394 -12.78 -29.44 0.29
CA SER A 394 -14.18 -29.77 0.59
C SER A 394 -14.51 -31.27 0.50
N SER A 395 -13.64 -32.10 -0.07
CA SER A 395 -13.85 -33.55 -0.15
C SER A 395 -13.44 -34.23 1.16
N LYS A 396 -14.34 -34.29 2.14
CA LYS A 396 -14.15 -35.02 3.42
C LYS A 396 -14.30 -36.56 3.30
N VAL A 397 -14.30 -37.14 2.10
CA VAL A 397 -14.61 -38.57 1.90
C VAL A 397 -13.45 -39.34 1.23
N THR A 398 -12.91 -40.30 1.98
CA THR A 398 -12.18 -41.54 1.59
C THR A 398 -10.76 -41.48 1.03
N LEU A 399 -10.01 -42.55 1.35
CA LEU A 399 -8.61 -42.89 1.09
C LEU A 399 -8.07 -42.73 -0.37
N ASN A 400 -8.84 -42.19 -1.30
CA ASN A 400 -8.47 -42.03 -2.72
C ASN A 400 -7.95 -40.62 -3.06
N ARG A 401 -7.28 -39.93 -2.12
CA ARG A 401 -6.52 -38.68 -2.40
C ARG A 401 -5.34 -38.90 -3.36
N ARG A 402 -5.00 -40.14 -3.67
CA ARG A 402 -3.64 -40.51 -4.10
C ARG A 402 -3.28 -40.16 -5.54
N ASN A 403 -4.20 -39.78 -6.43
CA ASN A 403 -3.90 -39.61 -7.88
C ASN A 403 -4.94 -38.79 -8.69
N LYS A 404 -5.59 -37.75 -8.14
CA LYS A 404 -6.52 -36.94 -8.99
C LYS A 404 -5.76 -35.82 -9.70
N SER A 405 -5.80 -35.84 -11.03
CA SER A 405 -5.21 -34.76 -11.83
C SER A 405 -6.01 -33.46 -11.64
N PRO A 406 -5.38 -32.27 -11.77
CA PRO A 406 -6.08 -30.98 -11.68
C PRO A 406 -7.32 -30.95 -12.58
N THR A 407 -7.16 -31.45 -13.80
CA THR A 407 -8.19 -31.61 -14.82
C THR A 407 -9.43 -32.37 -14.33
N GLU A 408 -9.27 -33.45 -13.57
CA GLU A 408 -10.39 -34.20 -13.01
C GLU A 408 -11.10 -33.42 -11.90
N THR A 409 -10.36 -32.73 -11.04
CA THR A 409 -10.91 -31.89 -9.97
C THR A 409 -11.80 -30.78 -10.53
N PHE A 410 -11.33 -30.05 -11.55
CA PHE A 410 -12.13 -29.04 -12.23
C PHE A 410 -13.35 -29.63 -12.93
N ARG A 411 -13.20 -30.78 -13.60
CA ARG A 411 -14.31 -31.46 -14.28
C ARG A 411 -15.41 -31.87 -13.31
N MET A 412 -15.06 -32.45 -12.16
CA MET A 412 -16.03 -32.90 -11.14
C MET A 412 -16.85 -31.76 -10.53
N ARG A 413 -16.32 -30.53 -10.51
CA ARG A 413 -16.93 -29.37 -9.88
C ARG A 413 -17.35 -28.30 -10.90
N ARG A 414 -17.45 -28.67 -12.18
CA ARG A 414 -17.77 -27.75 -13.28
C ARG A 414 -19.03 -26.93 -13.03
N ASP A 415 -20.12 -27.57 -12.61
CA ASP A 415 -21.42 -26.90 -12.49
C ASP A 415 -21.42 -25.90 -11.32
N SER A 416 -20.80 -26.25 -10.19
CA SER A 416 -20.55 -25.32 -9.08
C SER A 416 -19.75 -24.10 -9.54
N LEU A 417 -18.64 -24.33 -10.25
CA LEU A 417 -17.80 -23.25 -10.78
C LEU A 417 -18.55 -22.36 -11.79
N MET A 418 -19.46 -22.95 -12.58
CA MET A 418 -20.32 -22.20 -13.50
C MET A 418 -21.30 -21.30 -12.76
N ARG A 419 -21.95 -21.79 -11.69
CA ARG A 419 -22.86 -20.98 -10.86
C ARG A 419 -22.15 -19.77 -10.24
N PHE A 420 -20.97 -19.97 -9.66
CA PHE A 420 -20.13 -18.86 -9.19
C PHE A 420 -19.73 -17.91 -10.33
N GLY A 421 -19.42 -18.44 -11.50
CA GLY A 421 -19.10 -17.67 -12.70
C GLY A 421 -20.23 -16.76 -13.18
N LYS A 422 -21.48 -17.27 -13.20
CA LYS A 422 -22.67 -16.50 -13.59
C LYS A 422 -22.97 -15.39 -12.58
N LEU A 423 -22.97 -15.70 -11.28
CA LEU A 423 -23.15 -14.70 -10.22
C LEU A 423 -22.06 -13.62 -10.28
N ALA A 424 -20.80 -14.01 -10.50
CA ALA A 424 -19.68 -13.07 -10.61
C ALA A 424 -19.83 -12.12 -11.80
N LYS A 425 -20.20 -12.66 -12.98
CA LYS A 425 -20.41 -11.90 -14.22
C LYS A 425 -21.52 -10.88 -14.04
N GLU A 426 -22.68 -11.30 -13.54
CA GLU A 426 -23.80 -10.42 -13.27
C GLU A 426 -23.41 -9.32 -12.28
N GLY A 427 -22.70 -9.67 -11.20
CA GLY A 427 -22.19 -8.70 -10.24
C GLY A 427 -21.26 -7.66 -10.88
N ILE A 428 -20.34 -8.06 -11.76
CA ILE A 428 -19.45 -7.10 -12.46
C ILE A 428 -20.23 -6.18 -13.40
N GLU A 429 -21.15 -6.74 -14.19
CA GLU A 429 -21.97 -5.98 -15.16
C GLU A 429 -22.86 -4.96 -14.46
N ASN A 430 -23.44 -5.33 -13.32
CA ASN A 430 -24.32 -4.48 -12.52
C ASN A 430 -23.58 -3.61 -11.48
N ARG A 431 -22.23 -3.68 -11.43
CA ARG A 431 -21.39 -3.07 -10.38
C ARG A 431 -21.83 -3.45 -8.95
N ASN A 432 -22.40 -4.65 -8.80
CA ASN A 432 -22.77 -5.23 -7.53
C ASN A 432 -21.67 -6.17 -7.00
N PHE A 433 -21.20 -5.88 -5.79
CA PHE A 433 -20.15 -6.65 -5.11
C PHE A 433 -20.63 -7.28 -3.79
N LEU A 434 -21.92 -7.12 -3.46
CA LEU A 434 -22.59 -7.67 -2.29
C LEU A 434 -23.87 -8.40 -2.74
N PHE A 435 -24.00 -9.67 -2.37
CA PHE A 435 -25.11 -10.51 -2.80
C PHE A 435 -25.99 -10.84 -1.59
N ASN A 436 -27.30 -10.60 -1.70
CA ASN A 436 -28.24 -11.00 -0.65
C ASN A 436 -28.59 -12.50 -0.74
N GLN A 437 -29.27 -13.03 0.27
CA GLN A 437 -29.68 -14.44 0.29
C GLN A 437 -30.56 -14.84 -0.91
N GLU A 438 -31.41 -13.92 -1.39
CA GLU A 438 -32.28 -14.15 -2.55
C GLU A 438 -31.45 -14.39 -3.81
N GLN A 439 -30.47 -13.53 -4.09
CA GLN A 439 -29.54 -13.66 -5.22
C GLN A 439 -28.70 -14.94 -5.16
N ILE A 440 -28.26 -15.35 -3.96
CA ILE A 440 -27.57 -16.64 -3.78
C ILE A 440 -28.48 -17.82 -4.13
N THR A 441 -29.76 -17.72 -3.76
CA THR A 441 -30.78 -18.75 -4.05
C THR A 441 -31.15 -18.78 -5.54
N GLU A 442 -31.33 -17.61 -6.16
CA GLU A 442 -31.59 -17.47 -7.61
C GLU A 442 -30.43 -17.98 -8.47
N ALA A 443 -29.19 -17.82 -7.98
CA ALA A 443 -27.99 -18.37 -8.63
C ALA A 443 -27.80 -19.87 -8.42
N ASP A 444 -28.71 -20.55 -7.71
CA ASP A 444 -28.69 -21.99 -7.40
C ASP A 444 -27.42 -22.43 -6.62
N ILE A 445 -26.82 -21.53 -5.83
CA ILE A 445 -25.61 -21.83 -5.06
C ILE A 445 -26.01 -22.57 -3.78
N SER A 446 -25.65 -23.85 -3.70
CA SER A 446 -25.97 -24.70 -2.56
C SER A 446 -25.09 -24.41 -1.34
N GLU A 447 -25.52 -24.86 -0.16
CA GLU A 447 -24.69 -24.85 1.06
C GLU A 447 -23.35 -25.59 0.89
N GLN A 448 -23.32 -26.66 0.08
CA GLN A 448 -22.08 -27.37 -0.24
C GLN A 448 -21.14 -26.53 -1.10
N ASP A 449 -21.68 -25.66 -1.96
CA ASP A 449 -20.90 -24.73 -2.76
C ASP A 449 -20.33 -23.61 -1.88
N LEU A 450 -21.11 -23.09 -0.93
CA LEU A 450 -20.63 -22.09 0.04
C LEU A 450 -19.46 -22.61 0.88
N GLN A 451 -19.46 -23.90 1.23
CA GLN A 451 -18.36 -24.57 1.94
C GLN A 451 -17.04 -24.63 1.13
N LEU A 452 -17.05 -24.37 -0.17
CA LEU A 452 -15.82 -24.26 -0.99
C LEU A 452 -15.00 -23.02 -0.64
N GLY A 453 -15.63 -21.98 -0.08
CA GLY A 453 -14.93 -20.80 0.42
C GLY A 453 -14.57 -19.72 -0.58
N PHE A 454 -15.12 -19.78 -1.81
CA PHE A 454 -14.95 -18.70 -2.79
C PHE A 454 -15.74 -17.43 -2.42
N ILE A 455 -16.87 -17.63 -1.75
CA ILE A 455 -17.73 -16.58 -1.20
C ILE A 455 -17.73 -16.73 0.32
N LYS A 456 -17.72 -15.60 1.02
CA LYS A 456 -17.85 -15.53 2.48
C LYS A 456 -19.08 -14.72 2.86
N ALA A 457 -19.67 -15.04 4.01
CA ALA A 457 -20.67 -14.17 4.62
C ALA A 457 -19.99 -12.86 5.03
N ALA A 458 -20.42 -11.76 4.43
CA ALA A 458 -20.06 -10.43 4.88
C ALA A 458 -20.90 -10.08 6.11
N GLY A 459 -20.31 -9.41 7.11
CA GLY A 459 -21.01 -8.99 8.32
C GLY A 459 -22.29 -8.18 8.04
N HIS A 460 -23.19 -8.12 9.02
CA HIS A 460 -24.55 -7.58 8.89
C HIS A 460 -24.59 -6.14 8.34
N TYR A 461 -24.80 -5.99 7.04
CA TYR A 461 -24.93 -4.67 6.39
C TYR A 461 -26.31 -4.03 6.58
N ASP A 462 -27.30 -4.75 7.11
CA ASP A 462 -28.64 -4.24 7.41
C ASP A 462 -28.73 -3.52 8.78
N GLY A 463 -27.64 -3.51 9.55
CA GLY A 463 -27.54 -2.89 10.87
C GLY A 463 -28.37 -3.54 11.99
N LEU A 464 -29.14 -4.59 11.69
CA LEU A 464 -30.05 -5.27 12.62
C LEU A 464 -29.81 -6.79 12.70
N GLY A 465 -29.01 -7.35 11.80
CA GLY A 465 -28.63 -8.76 11.80
C GLY A 465 -29.68 -9.73 11.24
N ASN A 466 -30.63 -9.23 10.45
CA ASN A 466 -31.79 -9.99 9.98
C ASN A 466 -31.53 -10.70 8.65
N GLN A 467 -30.63 -10.19 7.79
CA GLN A 467 -30.30 -10.81 6.50
C GLN A 467 -28.80 -11.02 6.32
N THR A 468 -28.43 -12.25 5.90
CA THR A 468 -27.04 -12.59 5.57
C THR A 468 -26.72 -12.10 4.17
N THR A 469 -25.67 -11.30 4.06
CA THR A 469 -25.08 -10.85 2.79
C THR A 469 -23.78 -11.58 2.51
N TYR A 470 -23.46 -11.74 1.25
CA TYR A 470 -22.35 -12.54 0.75
C TYR A 470 -21.43 -11.71 -0.14
N GLU A 471 -20.13 -11.96 -0.05
CA GLU A 471 -19.13 -11.32 -0.91
C GLU A 471 -18.08 -12.34 -1.34
N PHE A 472 -17.53 -12.19 -2.55
CA PHE A 472 -16.35 -12.98 -2.94
C PHE A 472 -15.18 -12.67 -2.00
N LEU A 473 -14.30 -13.65 -1.78
CA LEU A 473 -13.14 -13.52 -0.89
C LEU A 473 -12.31 -12.26 -1.19
N HIS A 474 -12.21 -11.90 -2.46
CA HIS A 474 -11.68 -10.62 -2.93
C HIS A 474 -12.25 -10.29 -4.32
N LEU A 475 -12.27 -9.00 -4.71
CA LEU A 475 -12.80 -8.57 -6.00
C LEU A 475 -12.06 -9.17 -7.21
N THR A 476 -10.75 -9.44 -7.07
CA THR A 476 -9.99 -10.12 -8.13
C THR A 476 -10.46 -11.57 -8.33
N LEU A 477 -10.97 -12.24 -7.29
CA LEU A 477 -11.58 -13.56 -7.41
C LEU A 477 -12.91 -13.49 -8.16
N GLN A 478 -13.74 -12.48 -7.90
CA GLN A 478 -14.94 -12.21 -8.69
C GLN A 478 -14.58 -11.92 -10.16
N SER A 479 -13.51 -11.16 -10.39
CA SER A 479 -12.99 -10.88 -11.75
C SER A 479 -12.53 -12.16 -12.45
N PHE A 480 -11.88 -13.07 -11.71
CA PHE A 480 -11.47 -14.39 -12.19
C PHE A 480 -12.68 -15.28 -12.54
N PHE A 481 -13.68 -15.39 -11.67
CA PHE A 481 -14.88 -16.19 -11.95
C PHE A 481 -15.68 -15.66 -13.14
N THR A 482 -15.73 -14.34 -13.31
CA THR A 482 -16.32 -13.72 -14.50
C THR A 482 -15.57 -14.13 -15.77
N ALA A 483 -14.24 -14.07 -15.75
CA ALA A 483 -13.40 -14.51 -16.87
C ALA A 483 -13.59 -16.02 -17.16
N PHE A 484 -13.67 -16.83 -16.10
CA PHE A 484 -13.93 -18.25 -16.19
C PHE A 484 -15.25 -18.53 -16.90
N CYS A 485 -16.34 -17.90 -16.47
CA CYS A 485 -17.66 -17.96 -17.09
C CYS A 485 -17.61 -17.60 -18.59
N LEU A 486 -17.00 -16.45 -18.91
CA LEU A 486 -16.83 -15.98 -20.29
C LEU A 486 -16.09 -16.98 -21.18
N VAL A 487 -15.22 -17.82 -20.62
CA VAL A 487 -14.49 -18.86 -21.36
C VAL A 487 -15.28 -20.14 -21.48
N ILE A 488 -15.84 -20.66 -20.39
CA ILE A 488 -16.43 -22.01 -20.34
C ILE A 488 -17.90 -22.09 -20.75
N ASP A 489 -18.65 -20.99 -20.65
CA ASP A 489 -20.05 -20.94 -21.04
C ASP A 489 -20.16 -20.94 -22.57
N ASP A 490 -20.88 -21.92 -23.10
CA ASP A 490 -21.12 -22.14 -24.53
C ASP A 490 -22.28 -21.29 -25.06
N GLU A 491 -23.14 -20.76 -24.20
CA GLU A 491 -24.17 -19.77 -24.56
C GLU A 491 -23.54 -18.42 -24.90
N ILE A 492 -22.39 -18.10 -24.28
CA ILE A 492 -21.66 -16.84 -24.50
C ILE A 492 -20.95 -16.87 -25.86
N SER A 493 -21.43 -16.02 -26.77
CA SER A 493 -20.86 -15.90 -28.11
C SER A 493 -19.46 -15.28 -28.09
N VAL A 494 -18.64 -15.57 -29.12
CA VAL A 494 -17.33 -14.91 -29.28
C VAL A 494 -17.47 -13.39 -29.37
N LYS A 495 -18.58 -12.90 -29.96
CA LYS A 495 -18.85 -11.46 -30.07
C LYS A 495 -19.16 -10.85 -28.70
N GLU A 496 -19.96 -11.50 -27.89
CA GLU A 496 -20.27 -11.07 -26.53
C GLU A 496 -19.01 -11.07 -25.66
N MET A 497 -18.21 -12.15 -25.73
CA MET A 497 -16.91 -12.22 -25.07
C MET A 497 -16.03 -11.04 -25.47
N ILE A 498 -15.88 -10.73 -26.77
CA ILE A 498 -15.09 -9.59 -27.26
C ILE A 498 -15.73 -8.24 -26.90
N ASN A 499 -17.06 -8.13 -26.86
CA ASN A 499 -17.75 -6.91 -26.45
C ASN A 499 -17.45 -6.58 -24.99
N PHE A 500 -17.29 -7.57 -24.12
CA PHE A 500 -16.83 -7.36 -22.75
C PHE A 500 -15.47 -6.62 -22.70
N PHE A 501 -14.62 -6.77 -23.74
CA PHE A 501 -13.38 -6.01 -23.89
C PHE A 501 -13.61 -4.58 -24.39
N ALA A 502 -14.62 -4.38 -25.25
CA ALA A 502 -14.89 -3.14 -25.96
C ALA A 502 -15.85 -2.18 -25.21
N GLU A 503 -16.70 -2.68 -24.31
CA GLU A 503 -17.57 -1.82 -23.46
C GLU A 503 -16.77 -0.95 -22.49
N ARG A 504 -15.48 -1.25 -22.36
CA ARG A 504 -14.45 -0.40 -21.76
C ARG A 504 -14.27 0.95 -22.48
N ASP A 505 -14.59 1.03 -23.78
CA ASP A 505 -14.40 2.23 -24.61
C ASP A 505 -15.62 3.15 -24.71
N LYS A 506 -16.82 2.73 -24.28
CA LYS A 506 -18.02 3.61 -24.30
C LYS A 506 -17.85 4.84 -23.39
N TYR A 507 -17.02 4.76 -22.36
CA TYR A 507 -16.76 5.87 -21.43
C TYR A 507 -15.67 6.85 -21.92
N ARG A 508 -15.03 6.55 -23.08
CA ARG A 508 -13.76 7.14 -23.52
C ARG A 508 -13.84 8.20 -24.62
N ILE A 509 -14.98 8.38 -25.29
CA ILE A 509 -15.05 9.22 -26.52
C ILE A 509 -15.00 10.74 -26.26
N GLU A 510 -15.08 11.22 -25.00
CA GLU A 510 -15.07 12.68 -24.72
C GLU A 510 -13.75 13.25 -24.17
N GLU A 511 -12.68 12.46 -24.03
CA GLU A 511 -11.35 13.01 -23.64
C GLU A 511 -10.57 13.62 -24.82
N LYS A 512 -11.07 13.53 -26.05
CA LYS A 512 -10.48 14.25 -27.19
C LYS A 512 -11.07 15.65 -27.32
N GLY A 513 -10.59 16.55 -26.48
CA GLY A 513 -10.90 17.97 -26.65
C GLY A 513 -10.37 18.88 -25.55
N SER A 514 -9.05 18.92 -25.30
CA SER A 514 -8.36 20.15 -24.87
C SER A 514 -6.86 19.88 -24.66
N VAL A 515 -6.07 20.15 -25.69
CA VAL A 515 -4.66 20.53 -25.53
C VAL A 515 -4.52 21.84 -26.31
N PHE A 516 -4.37 22.94 -25.55
CA PHE A 516 -4.27 24.36 -25.95
C PHE A 516 -5.52 25.06 -26.52
N ALA A 517 -6.27 25.73 -25.64
CA ALA A 517 -6.91 27.00 -25.96
C ALA A 517 -7.04 27.88 -24.70
N LEU A 518 -6.23 28.94 -24.64
CA LEU A 518 -6.55 30.14 -23.87
C LEU A 518 -7.79 30.81 -24.50
N GLN A 519 -8.63 31.41 -23.65
CA GLN A 519 -9.75 32.36 -23.91
C GLN A 519 -11.20 31.83 -23.96
N CYS A 520 -11.92 32.19 -22.89
CA CYS A 520 -13.28 32.74 -22.79
C CYS A 520 -14.28 32.53 -23.95
N LEU A 521 -15.38 31.81 -23.69
CA LEU A 521 -16.79 32.25 -23.73
C LEU A 521 -17.72 31.03 -23.83
N GLY A 522 -18.85 31.09 -23.12
CA GLY A 522 -19.62 29.92 -22.69
C GLY A 522 -20.44 29.18 -23.75
N SER A 523 -20.81 27.95 -23.40
CA SER A 523 -22.17 27.41 -23.55
C SER A 523 -22.26 26.04 -22.87
N ASN A 524 -23.25 25.93 -21.98
CA ASN A 524 -23.65 24.74 -21.24
C ASN A 524 -23.99 23.55 -22.16
N ARG A 525 -23.36 22.39 -21.93
CA ARG A 525 -24.05 21.08 -21.92
C ARG A 525 -23.46 20.22 -20.80
N ASN A 526 -24.26 20.06 -19.75
CA ASN A 526 -23.99 19.19 -18.61
C ASN A 526 -24.14 17.71 -19.02
N GLN A 527 -23.02 17.00 -19.15
CA GLN A 527 -22.92 15.61 -18.70
C GLN A 527 -21.77 15.55 -17.70
N LYS A 528 -22.13 15.60 -16.41
CA LYS A 528 -21.17 15.41 -15.32
C LYS A 528 -20.76 13.94 -15.33
N LYS A 529 -19.56 13.63 -15.84
CA LYS A 529 -18.90 12.35 -15.58
C LYS A 529 -18.43 12.32 -14.13
N ASP A 530 -18.59 11.15 -13.52
CA ASP A 530 -18.13 10.87 -12.17
C ASP A 530 -16.59 10.74 -12.16
N PRO A 531 -15.85 11.60 -11.43
CA PRO A 531 -14.39 11.57 -11.36
C PRO A 531 -13.82 10.36 -10.58
N PHE A 532 -14.66 9.46 -10.06
CA PHE A 532 -14.29 8.36 -9.18
C PHE A 532 -14.36 6.94 -9.83
N GLU A 533 -14.64 6.80 -11.14
CA GLU A 533 -14.82 5.48 -11.77
C GLU A 533 -13.51 4.65 -11.94
N SER A 534 -13.36 3.58 -11.15
CA SER A 534 -12.31 2.56 -11.31
C SER A 534 -12.72 1.44 -12.26
N THR A 535 -11.93 1.17 -13.32
CA THR A 535 -12.14 0.09 -14.30
C THR A 535 -11.28 -1.15 -14.07
N GLU A 536 -10.64 -1.26 -12.90
CA GLU A 536 -9.63 -2.32 -12.65
C GLU A 536 -10.20 -3.73 -12.60
N HIS A 537 -11.43 -3.91 -12.13
CA HIS A 537 -12.07 -5.23 -12.11
C HIS A 537 -12.23 -5.77 -13.55
N TYR A 538 -12.65 -4.93 -14.51
CA TYR A 538 -12.63 -5.27 -15.93
C TYR A 538 -11.22 -5.60 -16.43
N GLN A 539 -10.19 -4.86 -15.98
CA GLN A 539 -8.80 -5.13 -16.34
C GLN A 539 -8.34 -6.51 -15.87
N PHE A 540 -8.64 -6.89 -14.63
CA PHE A 540 -8.35 -8.22 -14.10
C PHE A 540 -9.14 -9.30 -14.83
N THR A 541 -10.43 -9.09 -15.13
CA THR A 541 -11.22 -10.07 -15.90
C THR A 541 -10.61 -10.32 -17.28
N VAL A 542 -10.20 -9.27 -17.98
CA VAL A 542 -9.52 -9.40 -19.28
C VAL A 542 -8.17 -10.12 -19.14
N LEU A 543 -7.39 -9.79 -18.11
CA LEU A 543 -6.13 -10.45 -17.79
C LEU A 543 -6.32 -11.96 -17.61
N PHE A 544 -7.24 -12.36 -16.73
CA PHE A 544 -7.54 -13.76 -16.49
C PHE A 544 -8.09 -14.46 -17.72
N LEU A 545 -8.95 -13.81 -18.49
CA LEU A 545 -9.47 -14.38 -19.73
C LEU A 545 -8.32 -14.73 -20.69
N CYS A 546 -7.32 -13.86 -20.83
CA CYS A 546 -6.13 -14.11 -21.65
C CYS A 546 -5.35 -15.35 -21.20
N GLY A 547 -5.18 -15.53 -19.88
CA GLY A 547 -4.51 -16.70 -19.32
C GLY A 547 -5.35 -17.98 -19.42
N LEU A 548 -6.66 -17.93 -19.20
CA LEU A 548 -7.53 -19.11 -19.22
C LEU A 548 -7.66 -19.69 -20.64
N VAL A 549 -7.66 -18.83 -21.68
CA VAL A 549 -7.64 -19.30 -23.08
C VAL A 549 -6.24 -19.59 -23.61
N SER A 550 -5.19 -19.50 -22.80
CA SER A 550 -3.81 -19.78 -23.24
C SER A 550 -3.67 -21.22 -23.75
N LYS A 551 -2.54 -21.51 -24.41
CA LYS A 551 -2.25 -22.90 -24.84
C LYS A 551 -1.85 -23.80 -23.67
N SER A 552 -1.20 -23.25 -22.63
CA SER A 552 -0.78 -24.01 -21.44
C SER A 552 -1.99 -24.57 -20.69
N ASN A 553 -3.11 -23.86 -20.67
CA ASN A 553 -4.33 -24.28 -19.98
C ASN A 553 -5.26 -25.18 -20.82
N ARG A 554 -4.83 -25.62 -22.02
CA ARG A 554 -5.68 -26.44 -22.91
C ARG A 554 -6.19 -27.71 -22.24
N ASP A 555 -5.36 -28.39 -21.45
CA ASP A 555 -5.71 -29.69 -20.86
C ASP A 555 -6.74 -29.60 -19.75
N VAL A 556 -6.71 -28.53 -18.95
CA VAL A 556 -7.74 -28.27 -17.93
C VAL A 556 -9.08 -27.98 -18.62
N PHE A 557 -9.07 -27.14 -19.65
CA PHE A 557 -10.29 -26.65 -20.27
C PHE A 557 -10.92 -27.61 -21.30
N LYS A 558 -10.18 -28.59 -21.84
CA LYS A 558 -10.72 -29.55 -22.83
C LYS A 558 -11.90 -30.37 -22.29
N HIS A 559 -12.04 -30.48 -20.97
CA HIS A 559 -13.14 -31.19 -20.31
C HIS A 559 -14.20 -30.26 -19.71
N LEU A 560 -13.96 -28.95 -19.72
CA LEU A 560 -14.88 -27.94 -19.18
C LEU A 560 -15.76 -27.32 -20.27
N ALA A 561 -15.25 -27.22 -21.49
CA ALA A 561 -16.00 -26.72 -22.65
C ALA A 561 -15.54 -27.39 -23.96
N PRO A 562 -16.37 -27.39 -25.01
CA PRO A 562 -15.99 -27.95 -26.31
C PRO A 562 -14.72 -27.30 -26.88
N ALA A 563 -13.74 -28.12 -27.28
CA ALA A 563 -12.44 -27.65 -27.74
C ALA A 563 -12.53 -26.65 -28.92
N GLY A 564 -13.52 -26.83 -29.80
CA GLY A 564 -13.77 -25.93 -30.93
C GLY A 564 -14.20 -24.51 -30.50
N ILE A 565 -14.96 -24.38 -29.40
CA ILE A 565 -15.39 -23.08 -28.86
C ILE A 565 -14.19 -22.35 -28.25
N ILE A 566 -13.41 -23.03 -27.41
CA ILE A 566 -12.19 -22.46 -26.80
C ILE A 566 -11.21 -22.01 -27.88
N GLN A 567 -11.04 -22.80 -28.95
CA GLN A 567 -10.16 -22.45 -30.06
C GLN A 567 -10.66 -21.20 -30.81
N LYS A 568 -11.98 -21.07 -31.06
CA LYS A 568 -12.57 -19.85 -31.64
C LYS A 568 -12.37 -18.62 -30.75
N LYS A 569 -12.64 -18.74 -29.45
CA LYS A 569 -12.44 -17.67 -28.45
C LYS A 569 -10.96 -17.23 -28.41
N ARG A 570 -10.01 -18.18 -28.39
CA ARG A 570 -8.56 -17.91 -28.45
C ARG A 570 -8.13 -17.17 -29.72
N LEU A 571 -8.61 -17.61 -30.89
CA LEU A 571 -8.27 -16.96 -32.17
C LEU A 571 -8.81 -15.53 -32.24
N ALA A 572 -10.04 -15.31 -31.78
CA ALA A 572 -10.64 -13.98 -31.73
C ALA A 572 -9.88 -13.05 -30.78
N LEU A 573 -9.53 -13.53 -29.58
CA LEU A 573 -8.75 -12.77 -28.62
C LEU A 573 -7.38 -12.36 -29.19
N LYS A 574 -6.68 -13.31 -29.81
CA LYS A 574 -5.40 -13.03 -30.48
C LYS A 574 -5.53 -11.94 -31.53
N SER A 575 -6.56 -12.01 -32.37
CA SER A 575 -6.83 -10.99 -33.39
C SER A 575 -7.15 -9.63 -32.76
N TYR A 576 -7.92 -9.63 -31.67
CA TYR A 576 -8.26 -8.42 -30.92
C TYR A 576 -7.02 -7.76 -30.32
N LEU A 577 -6.21 -8.50 -29.55
CA LEU A 577 -4.99 -7.97 -28.93
C LEU A 577 -4.00 -7.43 -29.97
N ALA A 578 -3.81 -8.15 -31.09
CA ALA A 578 -2.94 -7.68 -32.17
C ALA A 578 -3.42 -6.36 -32.80
N LYS A 579 -4.74 -6.18 -32.92
CA LYS A 579 -5.36 -4.93 -33.38
C LYS A 579 -5.19 -3.82 -32.35
N GLU A 580 -5.46 -4.10 -31.07
CA GLU A 580 -5.36 -3.13 -29.98
C GLU A 580 -3.95 -2.62 -29.77
N VAL A 581 -2.94 -3.50 -29.77
CA VAL A 581 -1.54 -3.06 -29.68
C VAL A 581 -1.18 -2.11 -30.80
N ARG A 582 -1.59 -2.43 -32.03
CA ARG A 582 -1.34 -1.57 -33.19
C ARG A 582 -2.09 -0.24 -33.10
N SER A 583 -3.35 -0.26 -32.66
CA SER A 583 -4.19 0.93 -32.50
C SER A 583 -3.62 1.85 -31.43
N HIS A 584 -3.37 1.30 -30.24
CA HIS A 584 -2.84 2.03 -29.09
C HIS A 584 -1.49 2.65 -29.43
N LEU A 585 -0.52 1.88 -29.92
CA LEU A 585 0.81 2.38 -30.26
C LEU A 585 0.82 3.41 -31.39
N LYS A 586 -0.10 3.33 -32.35
CA LYS A 586 -0.28 4.38 -33.38
C LYS A 586 -0.88 5.65 -32.82
N SER A 587 -1.72 5.54 -31.80
CA SER A 587 -2.40 6.67 -31.18
C SER A 587 -1.54 7.46 -30.20
N LEU A 588 -0.39 6.92 -29.77
CA LEU A 588 0.45 7.60 -28.80
C LEU A 588 1.19 8.79 -29.43
N PRO A 589 1.19 9.96 -28.76
CA PRO A 589 1.88 11.15 -29.24
C PRO A 589 3.39 10.92 -29.28
N ARG A 590 4.03 11.41 -30.34
CA ARG A 590 5.47 11.29 -30.54
C ARG A 590 6.15 12.63 -30.28
N SER A 591 7.28 12.57 -29.61
CA SER A 591 8.16 13.72 -29.41
C SER A 591 9.56 13.36 -29.87
N GLN A 592 10.24 14.28 -30.56
CA GLN A 592 11.66 14.14 -30.84
C GLN A 592 12.44 14.52 -29.58
N LEU A 593 13.30 13.62 -29.11
CA LEU A 593 14.21 13.86 -28.00
C LEU A 593 15.62 13.50 -28.48
N GLU A 594 16.42 14.52 -28.80
CA GLU A 594 17.75 14.35 -29.39
C GLU A 594 17.70 13.46 -30.66
N GLU A 595 18.27 12.26 -30.61
CA GLU A 595 18.28 11.27 -31.70
C GLU A 595 17.11 10.26 -31.63
N TYR A 596 16.23 10.36 -30.64
CA TYR A 596 15.16 9.40 -30.37
C TYR A 596 13.76 9.90 -30.77
N SER A 597 12.99 9.02 -31.41
CA SER A 597 11.53 9.14 -31.56
C SER A 597 10.82 8.58 -30.31
N ARG A 598 10.67 9.43 -29.29
CA ARG A 598 10.08 9.08 -28.01
C ARG A 598 8.55 9.00 -28.04
N VAL A 599 8.05 7.93 -27.46
CA VAL A 599 6.64 7.71 -27.14
C VAL A 599 6.45 7.60 -25.63
N GLN A 600 5.54 8.40 -25.08
CA GLN A 600 5.07 8.24 -23.71
C GLN A 600 3.84 7.35 -23.69
N ALA A 601 3.96 6.21 -23.03
CA ALA A 601 2.87 5.29 -22.81
C ALA A 601 2.05 5.73 -21.59
N LEU A 602 0.74 5.50 -21.66
CA LEU A 602 -0.17 5.71 -20.54
C LEU A 602 -0.21 4.45 -19.65
N PRO A 603 -0.65 4.54 -18.38
CA PRO A 603 -0.76 3.37 -17.49
C PRO A 603 -1.54 2.20 -18.09
N GLN A 604 -2.53 2.46 -18.95
CA GLN A 604 -3.30 1.39 -19.62
C GLN A 604 -2.45 0.55 -20.58
N PHE A 605 -1.33 1.07 -21.07
CA PHE A 605 -0.43 0.31 -21.93
C PHE A 605 0.27 -0.81 -21.16
N VAL A 606 0.58 -0.62 -19.87
CA VAL A 606 1.11 -1.68 -19.00
C VAL A 606 0.12 -2.83 -18.90
N TRP A 607 -1.17 -2.52 -18.75
CA TRP A 607 -2.23 -3.55 -18.76
C TRP A 607 -2.29 -4.33 -20.07
N LEU A 608 -2.11 -3.66 -21.21
CA LEU A 608 -2.03 -4.36 -22.49
C LEU A 608 -0.83 -5.31 -22.55
N MET A 609 0.31 -4.92 -21.99
CA MET A 609 1.46 -5.81 -21.85
C MET A 609 1.15 -7.01 -20.94
N ARG A 610 0.47 -6.79 -19.81
CA ARG A 610 0.00 -7.87 -18.92
C ARG A 610 -0.89 -8.86 -19.67
N TYR A 611 -1.83 -8.37 -20.49
CA TYR A 611 -2.71 -9.24 -21.28
C TYR A 611 -1.92 -10.12 -22.25
N ILE A 612 -0.96 -9.53 -22.96
CA ILE A 612 -0.09 -10.27 -23.90
C ILE A 612 0.72 -11.32 -23.14
N PHE A 613 1.27 -10.94 -21.98
CA PHE A 613 2.02 -11.84 -21.13
C PHE A 613 1.16 -13.04 -20.68
N GLU A 614 -0.06 -12.82 -20.20
CA GLU A 614 -0.97 -13.89 -19.79
C GLU A 614 -1.35 -14.83 -20.95
N THR A 615 -1.38 -14.36 -22.20
CA THR A 615 -1.63 -15.29 -23.34
C THR A 615 -0.58 -16.39 -23.47
N GLN A 616 0.62 -16.17 -22.91
CA GLN A 616 1.79 -17.04 -23.06
C GLN A 616 2.05 -17.41 -24.53
N SER A 617 1.78 -16.46 -25.44
CA SER A 617 1.89 -16.66 -26.88
C SER A 617 3.03 -15.84 -27.45
N GLU A 618 4.15 -16.51 -27.75
CA GLU A 618 5.31 -15.89 -28.40
C GLU A 618 4.93 -15.17 -29.71
N GLU A 619 3.96 -15.70 -30.45
CA GLU A 619 3.46 -15.08 -31.68
C GLU A 619 2.78 -13.73 -31.40
N VAL A 620 1.97 -13.63 -30.34
CA VAL A 620 1.32 -12.37 -29.93
C VAL A 620 2.37 -11.37 -29.45
N ALA A 621 3.36 -11.82 -28.67
CA ALA A 621 4.46 -10.98 -28.21
C ALA A 621 5.29 -10.43 -29.39
N LYS A 622 5.62 -11.28 -30.39
CA LYS A 622 6.29 -10.87 -31.63
C LYS A 622 5.48 -9.85 -32.43
N LEU A 623 4.15 -10.04 -32.53
CA LEU A 623 3.27 -9.08 -33.21
C LEU A 623 3.23 -7.74 -32.46
N ALA A 624 3.19 -7.77 -31.13
CA ALA A 624 3.22 -6.58 -30.30
C ALA A 624 4.55 -5.82 -30.44
N ALA A 625 5.68 -6.54 -30.38
CA ALA A 625 7.02 -5.99 -30.55
C ALA A 625 7.19 -5.28 -31.90
N LYS A 626 6.66 -5.87 -32.98
CA LYS A 626 6.62 -5.25 -34.32
C LYS A 626 5.78 -3.97 -34.38
N GLY A 627 4.76 -3.86 -33.53
CA GLY A 627 3.92 -2.67 -33.41
C GLY A 627 4.62 -1.50 -32.72
N ILE A 628 5.68 -1.75 -31.93
CA ILE A 628 6.46 -0.72 -31.25
C ILE A 628 7.42 -0.08 -32.26
N CYS A 629 6.91 0.93 -32.97
CA CYS A 629 7.67 1.68 -33.98
C CYS A 629 8.58 2.77 -33.37
N ALA A 630 8.44 3.09 -32.08
CA ALA A 630 9.32 4.02 -31.38
C ALA A 630 10.64 3.33 -31.01
N ASP A 631 11.73 4.08 -31.01
CA ASP A 631 13.04 3.69 -30.49
C ASP A 631 13.24 4.14 -29.03
N TYR A 632 12.29 4.88 -28.45
CA TYR A 632 12.27 5.23 -27.04
C TYR A 632 10.86 5.06 -26.45
N LEU A 633 10.75 4.17 -25.48
CA LEU A 633 9.53 3.86 -24.75
C LEU A 633 9.60 4.39 -23.32
N LYS A 634 8.77 5.41 -23.05
CA LYS A 634 8.65 6.04 -21.73
C LYS A 634 7.41 5.51 -20.99
N LEU A 635 7.65 4.83 -19.87
CA LEU A 635 6.67 4.22 -18.96
C LEU A 635 6.73 4.86 -17.56
N THR A 636 7.03 6.15 -17.49
CA THR A 636 7.11 6.89 -16.22
C THR A 636 5.72 7.06 -15.59
N PHE A 637 5.61 6.94 -14.26
CA PHE A 637 4.34 7.10 -13.53
C PHE A 637 3.22 6.18 -14.05
N CYS A 638 3.59 4.99 -14.55
CA CYS A 638 2.63 4.04 -15.09
C CYS A 638 2.08 3.09 -14.02
N ASN A 639 2.48 3.28 -12.77
CA ASN A 639 2.18 2.38 -11.65
C ASN A 639 2.62 0.93 -11.96
N ALA A 640 3.76 0.80 -12.64
CA ALA A 640 4.35 -0.50 -12.93
C ALA A 640 5.01 -1.05 -11.66
N CYS A 641 4.80 -2.33 -11.39
CA CYS A 641 5.53 -3.07 -10.37
C CYS A 641 6.57 -4.00 -11.01
N SER A 642 7.36 -4.69 -10.20
CA SER A 642 8.33 -5.68 -10.67
C SER A 642 7.72 -6.71 -11.64
N ALA A 643 6.43 -7.06 -11.49
CA ALA A 643 5.77 -8.12 -12.30
C ALA A 643 5.57 -7.67 -13.73
N ASP A 644 5.43 -6.37 -13.91
CA ASP A 644 5.25 -5.76 -15.22
C ASP A 644 6.51 -5.82 -16.04
N CYS A 645 7.68 -5.88 -15.40
CA CYS A 645 8.95 -6.06 -16.10
C CYS A 645 9.00 -7.37 -16.86
N SER A 646 8.37 -8.45 -16.38
CA SER A 646 8.25 -9.72 -17.12
C SER A 646 7.46 -9.52 -18.41
N ALA A 647 6.33 -8.79 -18.33
CA ALA A 647 5.50 -8.49 -19.49
C ALA A 647 6.21 -7.56 -20.49
N VAL A 648 6.92 -6.53 -19.98
CA VAL A 648 7.76 -5.63 -20.79
C VAL A 648 8.85 -6.43 -21.51
N ALA A 649 9.61 -7.24 -20.77
CA ALA A 649 10.71 -8.03 -21.31
C ALA A 649 10.23 -9.06 -22.33
N ASN A 650 9.10 -9.73 -22.06
CA ASN A 650 8.49 -10.72 -22.95
C ASN A 650 8.20 -10.14 -24.33
N ILE A 651 7.84 -8.86 -24.42
CA ILE A 651 7.60 -8.17 -25.69
C ILE A 651 8.92 -7.64 -26.26
N LEU A 652 9.70 -6.90 -25.47
CA LEU A 652 10.87 -6.18 -25.97
C LEU A 652 12.00 -7.10 -26.44
N GLN A 653 12.16 -8.30 -25.88
CA GLN A 653 13.15 -9.28 -26.32
C GLN A 653 12.97 -9.67 -27.81
N HIS A 654 11.76 -9.56 -28.35
CA HIS A 654 11.45 -9.88 -29.74
C HIS A 654 11.60 -8.69 -30.70
N ARG A 655 11.98 -7.49 -30.22
CA ARG A 655 12.27 -6.37 -31.11
C ARG A 655 13.53 -6.65 -31.92
N LYS A 656 13.47 -6.29 -33.20
CA LYS A 656 14.63 -6.34 -34.11
C LYS A 656 15.61 -5.22 -33.77
N GLU A 657 15.10 -4.00 -33.71
CA GLU A 657 15.87 -2.80 -33.42
C GLU A 657 16.08 -2.60 -31.91
N GLN A 658 17.15 -1.88 -31.59
CA GLN A 658 17.43 -1.39 -30.23
C GLN A 658 16.34 -0.42 -29.76
N ILE A 659 16.22 -0.27 -28.44
CA ILE A 659 15.24 0.59 -27.80
C ILE A 659 15.80 1.24 -26.54
N ALA A 660 15.36 2.47 -26.29
CA ALA A 660 15.50 3.16 -25.02
C ALA A 660 14.29 2.85 -24.14
N LEU A 661 14.53 2.42 -22.89
CA LEU A 661 13.49 2.09 -21.92
C LEU A 661 13.59 3.00 -20.69
N GLU A 662 12.53 3.75 -20.44
CA GLU A 662 12.39 4.59 -19.25
C GLU A 662 11.24 4.08 -18.37
N LEU A 663 11.57 3.70 -17.15
CA LEU A 663 10.68 3.18 -16.11
C LEU A 663 10.76 4.03 -14.82
N ASP A 664 11.21 5.28 -14.93
CA ASP A 664 11.33 6.21 -13.79
C ASP A 664 10.01 6.35 -13.02
N ASN A 665 10.05 6.53 -11.69
CA ASN A 665 8.87 6.71 -10.82
C ASN A 665 7.84 5.56 -10.92
N ASN A 666 8.30 4.34 -10.66
CA ASN A 666 7.48 3.14 -10.56
C ASN A 666 7.90 2.34 -9.30
N ASN A 667 7.42 1.10 -9.15
CA ASN A 667 7.78 0.22 -8.04
C ASN A 667 8.54 -1.02 -8.55
N ILE A 668 9.61 -0.80 -9.34
CA ILE A 668 10.32 -1.87 -10.03
C ILE A 668 11.22 -2.69 -9.11
N ASN A 669 11.97 -2.06 -8.19
CA ASN A 669 12.94 -2.69 -7.28
C ASN A 669 13.92 -3.69 -7.95
N ASP A 670 14.70 -4.44 -7.17
CA ASP A 670 15.70 -5.37 -7.70
C ASP A 670 15.09 -6.55 -8.46
N TYR A 671 13.89 -7.00 -8.06
CA TYR A 671 13.21 -8.08 -8.76
C TYR A 671 12.78 -7.66 -10.15
N GLY A 672 12.27 -6.44 -10.32
CA GLY A 672 11.91 -5.94 -11.63
C GLY A 672 13.12 -5.75 -12.54
N VAL A 673 14.28 -5.36 -11.99
CA VAL A 673 15.55 -5.36 -12.74
C VAL A 673 15.90 -6.77 -13.24
N LYS A 674 15.74 -7.81 -12.39
CA LYS A 674 15.94 -9.21 -12.80
C LYS A 674 14.95 -9.66 -13.87
N GLU A 675 13.69 -9.25 -13.79
CA GLU A 675 12.68 -9.58 -14.80
C GLU A 675 12.93 -8.92 -16.16
N LEU A 676 13.72 -7.84 -16.21
CA LEU A 676 14.15 -7.21 -17.47
C LEU A 676 15.29 -7.97 -18.18
N ILE A 677 15.92 -8.97 -17.54
CA ILE A 677 17.05 -9.73 -18.08
C ILE A 677 16.87 -10.13 -19.56
N PRO A 678 15.73 -10.71 -19.98
CA PRO A 678 15.54 -11.20 -21.35
C PRO A 678 15.67 -10.10 -22.43
N CYS A 679 15.51 -8.83 -22.08
CA CYS A 679 15.52 -7.74 -23.05
C CYS A 679 16.76 -6.83 -23.02
N PHE A 680 17.72 -6.99 -22.08
CA PHE A 680 18.92 -6.12 -22.02
C PHE A 680 19.74 -6.07 -23.32
N SER A 681 19.72 -7.16 -24.11
CA SER A 681 20.36 -7.20 -25.43
C SER A 681 19.82 -6.17 -26.43
N LYS A 682 18.71 -5.50 -26.10
CA LYS A 682 18.04 -4.48 -26.92
C LYS A 682 18.17 -3.07 -26.34
N LEU A 683 18.63 -2.90 -25.11
CA LEU A 683 18.48 -1.64 -24.38
C LEU A 683 19.67 -0.69 -24.56
N THR A 684 19.46 0.44 -25.24
CA THR A 684 20.46 1.52 -25.36
C THR A 684 20.32 2.58 -24.28
N VAL A 685 19.16 2.65 -23.63
CA VAL A 685 18.91 3.54 -22.49
C VAL A 685 18.15 2.73 -21.46
N VAL A 686 18.59 2.79 -20.21
CA VAL A 686 17.89 2.22 -19.07
C VAL A 686 17.72 3.31 -18.04
N ARG A 687 16.48 3.71 -17.76
CA ARG A 687 16.16 4.65 -16.69
C ARG A 687 15.24 3.99 -15.67
N LEU A 688 15.72 3.87 -14.44
CA LEU A 688 15.09 3.23 -13.29
C LEU A 688 15.18 4.14 -12.07
N SER A 689 15.05 5.45 -12.29
CA SER A 689 15.09 6.45 -11.21
C SER A 689 13.85 6.35 -10.34
N VAL A 690 13.96 6.56 -9.03
CA VAL A 690 12.83 6.48 -8.09
C VAL A 690 12.12 5.11 -8.17
N ASN A 691 12.88 4.02 -7.95
CA ASN A 691 12.37 2.64 -8.08
C ASN A 691 12.85 1.69 -6.98
N GLN A 692 13.46 2.19 -5.90
CA GLN A 692 13.95 1.39 -4.78
C GLN A 692 14.99 0.32 -5.19
N VAL A 693 15.77 0.56 -6.24
CA VAL A 693 16.87 -0.33 -6.66
C VAL A 693 17.98 -0.29 -5.60
N THR A 694 18.46 -1.45 -5.18
CA THR A 694 19.56 -1.60 -4.22
C THR A 694 20.85 -2.07 -4.92
N ASP A 695 21.86 -2.43 -4.14
CA ASP A 695 23.11 -3.00 -4.66
C ASP A 695 22.90 -4.32 -5.40
N ASP A 696 21.89 -5.12 -5.03
CA ASP A 696 21.53 -6.37 -5.71
C ASP A 696 21.06 -6.09 -7.14
N GLY A 697 20.20 -5.09 -7.33
CA GLY A 697 19.76 -4.66 -8.67
C GLY A 697 20.90 -4.00 -9.45
N ALA A 698 21.76 -3.22 -8.81
CA ALA A 698 22.95 -2.65 -9.44
C ALA A 698 23.92 -3.73 -9.95
N LYS A 699 24.07 -4.84 -9.22
CA LYS A 699 24.84 -6.01 -9.66
C LYS A 699 24.26 -6.63 -10.93
N VAL A 700 22.94 -6.87 -10.96
CA VAL A 700 22.26 -7.44 -12.13
C VAL A 700 22.41 -6.53 -13.35
N LEU A 701 22.22 -5.21 -13.17
CA LEU A 701 22.48 -4.23 -14.23
C LEU A 701 23.91 -4.34 -14.73
N ALA A 702 24.88 -4.43 -13.83
CA ALA A 702 26.27 -4.55 -14.23
C ALA A 702 26.57 -5.83 -14.97
N ASP A 703 26.04 -6.97 -14.55
CA ASP A 703 26.30 -8.28 -15.18
C ASP A 703 25.70 -8.34 -16.59
N GLU A 704 24.50 -7.79 -16.79
CA GLU A 704 23.84 -7.82 -18.10
C GLU A 704 24.31 -6.71 -19.05
N LEU A 705 24.52 -5.48 -18.56
CA LEU A 705 24.92 -4.37 -19.43
C LEU A 705 26.34 -4.56 -19.99
N THR A 706 27.29 -5.09 -19.20
CA THR A 706 28.66 -5.34 -19.68
C THR A 706 28.74 -6.52 -20.63
N LYS A 707 27.74 -7.41 -20.65
CA LYS A 707 27.65 -8.50 -21.63
C LYS A 707 27.39 -7.99 -23.05
N TYR A 708 26.51 -6.99 -23.20
CA TYR A 708 26.10 -6.49 -24.52
C TYR A 708 26.81 -5.21 -24.95
N LYS A 709 27.21 -4.34 -24.00
CA LYS A 709 27.99 -3.10 -24.25
C LYS A 709 27.36 -2.15 -25.29
N ILE A 710 26.02 -2.11 -25.34
CA ILE A 710 25.25 -1.21 -26.22
C ILE A 710 24.63 -0.02 -25.48
N ILE A 711 24.73 0.02 -24.15
CA ILE A 711 24.13 1.04 -23.30
C ILE A 711 24.77 2.41 -23.54
N LYS A 712 23.96 3.43 -23.75
CA LYS A 712 24.37 4.84 -23.95
C LYS A 712 24.02 5.73 -22.76
N PHE A 713 22.93 5.42 -22.06
CA PHE A 713 22.44 6.18 -20.91
C PHE A 713 21.97 5.25 -19.79
N LEU A 714 22.45 5.51 -18.56
CA LEU A 714 21.98 4.82 -17.35
C LEU A 714 21.46 5.82 -16.31
N GLY A 715 20.17 5.75 -16.00
CA GLY A 715 19.50 6.57 -14.98
C GLY A 715 19.10 5.76 -13.76
N LEU A 716 19.66 6.09 -12.61
CA LEU A 716 19.48 5.43 -11.31
C LEU A 716 19.26 6.46 -10.18
N TYR A 717 18.80 7.66 -10.54
CA TYR A 717 18.55 8.73 -9.58
C TYR A 717 17.55 8.31 -8.50
N ARG A 718 17.79 8.69 -7.24
CA ARG A 718 16.91 8.45 -6.09
C ARG A 718 16.54 6.99 -5.90
N ASN A 719 17.54 6.16 -5.63
CA ASN A 719 17.40 4.73 -5.31
C ASN A 719 18.11 4.43 -3.97
N GLN A 720 18.36 3.16 -3.66
CA GLN A 720 18.98 2.70 -2.41
C GLN A 720 20.40 2.15 -2.63
N ILE A 721 21.09 2.61 -3.67
CA ILE A 721 22.44 2.14 -4.03
C ILE A 721 23.45 2.69 -3.02
N THR A 722 24.33 1.83 -2.52
CA THR A 722 25.44 2.17 -1.62
C THR A 722 26.78 2.12 -2.36
N ASP A 723 27.90 2.22 -1.63
CA ASP A 723 29.24 2.06 -2.20
C ASP A 723 29.45 0.68 -2.86
N VAL A 724 28.77 -0.36 -2.36
CA VAL A 724 28.84 -1.72 -2.95
C VAL A 724 28.21 -1.71 -4.35
N GLY A 725 27.03 -1.14 -4.52
CA GLY A 725 26.41 -1.00 -5.82
C GLY A 725 27.18 -0.05 -6.74
N ALA A 726 27.79 1.02 -6.20
CA ALA A 726 28.64 1.92 -6.95
C ALA A 726 29.85 1.20 -7.58
N GLN A 727 30.40 0.18 -6.93
CA GLN A 727 31.45 -0.68 -7.52
C GLN A 727 30.97 -1.38 -8.79
N TYR A 728 29.76 -1.95 -8.77
CA TYR A 728 29.16 -2.59 -9.94
C TYR A 728 28.90 -1.58 -11.07
N ILE A 729 28.38 -0.40 -10.74
CA ILE A 729 28.15 0.67 -11.74
C ILE A 729 29.46 1.21 -12.30
N ALA A 730 30.52 1.33 -11.50
CA ALA A 730 31.85 1.70 -11.97
C ALA A 730 32.39 0.71 -13.01
N ARG A 731 32.14 -0.60 -12.83
CA ARG A 731 32.46 -1.62 -13.83
C ARG A 731 31.73 -1.38 -15.16
N VAL A 732 30.45 -1.00 -15.10
CA VAL A 732 29.68 -0.63 -16.32
C VAL A 732 30.30 0.57 -17.01
N VAL A 733 30.65 1.61 -16.25
CA VAL A 733 31.29 2.82 -16.80
C VAL A 733 32.63 2.48 -17.46
N GLU A 734 33.43 1.61 -16.86
CA GLU A 734 34.74 1.21 -17.40
C GLU A 734 34.61 0.33 -18.66
N GLU A 735 33.71 -0.66 -18.67
CA GLU A 735 33.64 -1.66 -19.74
C GLU A 735 32.74 -1.27 -20.92
N CYS A 736 31.73 -0.43 -20.70
CA CYS A 736 30.79 -0.01 -21.74
C CYS A 736 31.25 1.30 -22.38
N SER A 737 32.12 1.21 -23.37
CA SER A 737 32.63 2.37 -24.13
C SER A 737 31.55 3.13 -24.91
N SER A 738 30.34 2.59 -25.04
CA SER A 738 29.15 3.27 -25.57
C SER A 738 28.45 4.17 -24.56
N LEU A 739 28.66 3.97 -23.25
CA LEU A 739 27.99 4.73 -22.20
C LEU A 739 28.50 6.17 -22.22
N ARG A 740 27.57 7.12 -22.32
CA ARG A 740 27.85 8.56 -22.36
C ARG A 740 27.37 9.25 -21.10
N THR A 741 26.25 8.80 -20.53
CA THR A 741 25.60 9.49 -19.41
C THR A 741 25.25 8.54 -18.28
N LEU A 742 25.62 8.91 -17.05
CA LEU A 742 25.21 8.27 -15.81
C LEU A 742 24.53 9.30 -14.90
N LYS A 743 23.31 9.03 -14.44
CA LYS A 743 22.65 9.83 -13.39
C LYS A 743 22.38 8.91 -12.19
N ILE A 744 23.08 9.14 -11.07
CA ILE A 744 23.03 8.31 -9.84
C ILE A 744 22.88 9.18 -8.57
N GLY A 745 22.38 10.41 -8.71
CA GLY A 745 22.11 11.31 -7.58
C GLY A 745 21.07 10.77 -6.58
N LEU A 746 21.02 11.34 -5.37
CA LEU A 746 20.14 10.98 -4.25
C LEU A 746 20.14 9.49 -3.89
N ASN A 747 21.30 8.87 -3.87
CA ASN A 747 21.49 7.50 -3.38
C ASN A 747 22.23 7.53 -2.03
N LYS A 748 22.78 6.39 -1.59
CA LYS A 748 23.52 6.25 -0.33
C LYS A 748 25.02 6.14 -0.56
N LEU A 749 25.56 6.82 -1.58
CA LEU A 749 26.99 6.78 -1.90
C LEU A 749 27.77 7.66 -0.92
N THR A 750 28.92 7.17 -0.50
CA THR A 750 29.92 7.93 0.27
C THR A 750 31.14 8.24 -0.60
N SER A 751 32.17 8.83 0.00
CA SER A 751 33.47 9.04 -0.66
C SER A 751 34.02 7.78 -1.33
N LYS A 752 33.80 6.59 -0.76
CA LYS A 752 34.27 5.32 -1.36
C LYS A 752 33.63 5.06 -2.72
N GLY A 753 32.30 5.16 -2.83
CA GLY A 753 31.59 5.03 -4.10
C GLY A 753 31.98 6.13 -5.10
N GLY A 754 32.17 7.35 -4.63
CA GLY A 754 32.67 8.48 -5.44
C GLY A 754 34.03 8.22 -6.08
N ILE A 755 34.99 7.73 -5.29
CA ILE A 755 36.33 7.38 -5.76
C ILE A 755 36.28 6.31 -6.85
N LEU A 756 35.49 5.24 -6.65
CA LEU A 756 35.35 4.16 -7.63
C LEU A 756 34.81 4.67 -8.97
N LEU A 757 33.78 5.52 -8.93
CA LEU A 757 33.20 6.11 -10.14
C LEU A 757 34.15 7.08 -10.85
N ALA A 758 34.88 7.92 -10.09
CA ALA A 758 35.87 8.81 -10.65
C ALA A 758 37.00 8.05 -11.36
N GLN A 759 37.50 6.96 -10.77
CA GLN A 759 38.51 6.10 -11.37
C GLN A 759 38.00 5.41 -12.66
N ALA A 760 36.75 4.95 -12.67
CA ALA A 760 36.15 4.37 -13.87
C ALA A 760 35.98 5.40 -14.99
N ILE A 761 35.54 6.63 -14.67
CA ILE A 761 35.45 7.73 -15.64
C ILE A 761 36.83 8.06 -16.21
N GLN A 762 37.86 8.15 -15.35
CA GLN A 762 39.22 8.43 -15.79
C GLN A 762 39.69 7.44 -16.87
N LYS A 763 39.26 6.18 -16.81
CA LYS A 763 39.57 5.16 -17.83
C LYS A 763 38.69 5.27 -19.08
N ASN A 764 37.40 5.59 -18.94
CA ASN A 764 36.48 5.74 -20.06
C ASN A 764 36.59 7.12 -20.73
N LYS A 765 37.52 7.23 -21.68
CA LYS A 765 37.80 8.48 -22.43
C LYS A 765 36.66 8.98 -23.31
N ALA A 766 35.58 8.22 -23.49
CA ALA A 766 34.41 8.62 -24.27
C ALA A 766 33.23 9.08 -23.40
N PHE A 767 33.34 9.00 -22.07
CA PHE A 767 32.28 9.34 -21.13
C PHE A 767 32.03 10.85 -21.08
N ARG A 768 30.75 11.27 -21.07
CA ARG A 768 30.35 12.67 -21.25
C ARG A 768 29.72 13.31 -20.02
N ASP A 769 28.75 12.66 -19.38
CA ASP A 769 27.92 13.31 -18.38
C ASP A 769 27.75 12.44 -17.13
N ILE A 770 28.11 12.96 -15.96
CA ILE A 770 27.81 12.30 -14.69
C ILE A 770 27.05 13.22 -13.74
N GLY A 771 25.94 12.71 -13.21
CA GLY A 771 25.17 13.37 -12.15
C GLY A 771 25.18 12.56 -10.86
N MET A 772 25.79 13.09 -9.81
CA MET A 772 25.87 12.48 -8.47
C MET A 772 25.32 13.38 -7.37
N TRP A 773 24.43 14.32 -7.72
CA TRP A 773 23.89 15.28 -6.75
C TRP A 773 23.26 14.58 -5.54
N GLY A 774 23.47 15.11 -4.32
CA GLY A 774 22.72 14.68 -3.14
C GLY A 774 23.19 13.34 -2.57
N ASN A 775 24.47 13.02 -2.67
CA ASN A 775 25.13 11.90 -1.99
C ASN A 775 26.07 12.45 -0.89
N LYS A 776 26.97 11.62 -0.35
CA LYS A 776 27.95 12.03 0.69
C LYS A 776 29.39 11.81 0.22
N ILE A 777 29.71 12.36 -0.95
CA ILE A 777 30.97 12.10 -1.64
C ILE A 777 32.16 12.76 -0.92
N GLY A 778 31.97 13.94 -0.35
CA GLY A 778 32.96 14.67 0.44
C GLY A 778 34.26 14.99 -0.31
N ASP A 779 35.21 15.56 0.43
CA ASP A 779 36.51 15.96 -0.13
C ASP A 779 37.32 14.79 -0.72
N PRO A 780 37.38 13.58 -0.12
CA PRO A 780 38.16 12.49 -0.72
C PRO A 780 37.63 12.09 -2.10
N GLY A 781 36.30 12.13 -2.30
CA GLY A 781 35.72 11.94 -3.62
C GLY A 781 35.99 13.11 -4.56
N ALA A 782 35.97 14.35 -4.07
CA ALA A 782 36.36 15.54 -4.84
C ALA A 782 37.80 15.44 -5.36
N VAL A 783 38.75 14.93 -4.55
CA VAL A 783 40.14 14.67 -4.99
C VAL A 783 40.18 13.67 -6.14
N ALA A 784 39.47 12.55 -6.03
CA ALA A 784 39.43 11.56 -7.09
C ALA A 784 38.80 12.11 -8.39
N PHE A 785 37.74 12.91 -8.28
CA PHE A 785 37.17 13.60 -9.43
C PHE A 785 38.12 14.64 -10.04
N ALA A 786 38.89 15.35 -9.23
CA ALA A 786 39.92 16.27 -9.72
C ALA A 786 40.99 15.51 -10.55
N GLU A 787 41.41 14.33 -10.10
CA GLU A 787 42.32 13.47 -10.89
C GLU A 787 41.68 12.93 -12.18
N ALA A 788 40.40 12.57 -12.13
CA ALA A 788 39.66 12.12 -13.30
C ALA A 788 39.44 13.25 -14.32
N LEU A 789 39.28 14.48 -13.86
CA LEU A 789 39.04 15.69 -14.66
C LEU A 789 40.29 16.15 -15.41
N ARG A 790 41.48 16.03 -14.81
CA ARG A 790 42.73 16.48 -15.44
C ARG A 790 42.88 15.84 -16.82
N HIS A 791 42.90 16.68 -17.85
CA HIS A 791 43.02 16.27 -19.26
C HIS A 791 41.98 15.26 -19.75
N HIS A 792 40.81 15.16 -19.10
CA HIS A 792 39.74 14.29 -19.61
C HIS A 792 39.22 14.80 -20.96
N PRO A 793 39.23 13.98 -22.02
CA PRO A 793 39.03 14.49 -23.39
C PRO A 793 37.57 14.68 -23.79
N ALA A 794 36.62 14.15 -23.02
CA ALA A 794 35.20 14.10 -23.43
C ALA A 794 34.18 14.47 -22.35
N LEU A 795 34.60 14.72 -21.10
CA LEU A 795 33.66 14.96 -20.00
C LEU A 795 33.10 16.37 -20.16
N TYR A 796 31.80 16.46 -20.39
CA TYR A 796 31.08 17.67 -20.76
C TYR A 796 30.29 18.24 -19.58
N GLU A 797 29.58 17.39 -18.83
CA GLU A 797 28.81 17.77 -17.65
C GLU A 797 29.21 16.94 -16.41
N LEU A 798 29.46 17.63 -15.30
CA LEU A 798 29.69 17.03 -13.99
C LEU A 798 28.76 17.69 -12.97
N SER A 799 28.02 16.91 -12.20
CA SER A 799 27.24 17.41 -11.07
C SER A 799 27.68 16.73 -9.77
N LEU A 800 28.28 17.53 -8.89
CA LEU A 800 28.63 17.20 -7.51
C LEU A 800 27.86 18.07 -6.50
N ALA A 801 26.74 18.68 -6.89
CA ALA A 801 25.90 19.46 -5.98
C ALA A 801 25.40 18.65 -4.77
N GLY A 802 25.33 19.23 -3.57
CA GLY A 802 24.81 18.56 -2.38
C GLY A 802 25.61 17.32 -1.97
N ASN A 803 26.94 17.42 -1.84
CA ASN A 803 27.83 16.28 -1.58
C ASN A 803 28.78 16.44 -0.40
N ASP A 804 28.51 17.39 0.51
CA ASP A 804 29.36 17.68 1.66
C ASP A 804 30.82 17.99 1.28
N ILE A 805 31.05 18.60 0.11
CA ILE A 805 32.39 19.03 -0.32
C ILE A 805 32.72 20.36 0.39
N SER A 806 33.86 20.40 1.07
CA SER A 806 34.33 21.59 1.78
C SER A 806 35.07 22.54 0.85
N ALA A 807 35.52 23.67 1.41
CA ALA A 807 36.38 24.60 0.70
C ALA A 807 37.66 23.95 0.15
N ASP A 808 38.24 22.98 0.85
CA ASP A 808 39.47 22.31 0.42
C ASP A 808 39.24 21.39 -0.78
N GLY A 809 38.16 20.60 -0.76
CA GLY A 809 37.73 19.84 -1.94
C GLY A 809 37.43 20.75 -3.13
N GLY A 810 36.77 21.89 -2.89
CA GLY A 810 36.51 22.92 -3.90
C GLY A 810 37.80 23.47 -4.53
N LYS A 811 38.80 23.82 -3.73
CA LYS A 811 40.11 24.30 -4.21
C LYS A 811 40.83 23.27 -5.08
N ILE A 812 40.74 22.00 -4.72
CA ILE A 812 41.38 20.89 -5.47
C ILE A 812 40.70 20.71 -6.84
N LEU A 813 39.36 20.75 -6.89
CA LEU A 813 38.60 20.70 -8.13
C LEU A 813 38.92 21.90 -9.04
N ALA A 814 39.00 23.11 -8.47
CA ALA A 814 39.41 24.31 -9.21
C ALA A 814 40.81 24.15 -9.84
N ALA A 815 41.78 23.65 -9.08
CA ALA A 815 43.13 23.42 -9.59
C ALA A 815 43.19 22.37 -10.72
N ALA A 816 42.33 21.34 -10.69
CA ALA A 816 42.22 20.39 -11.79
C ALA A 816 41.58 20.99 -13.05
N LEU A 817 40.59 21.88 -12.87
CA LEU A 817 39.93 22.56 -13.99
C LEU A 817 40.83 23.55 -14.72
N GLU A 818 41.88 24.08 -14.10
CA GLU A 818 42.92 24.86 -14.81
C GLU A 818 43.59 24.03 -15.93
N GLN A 819 43.63 22.70 -15.79
CA GLN A 819 44.24 21.76 -16.73
C GLN A 819 43.20 21.02 -17.60
N ASN A 820 41.91 21.31 -17.42
CA ASN A 820 40.83 20.74 -18.21
C ASN A 820 40.34 21.76 -19.25
N ASN A 821 40.11 21.30 -20.47
CA ASN A 821 39.64 22.13 -21.59
C ASN A 821 38.37 21.54 -22.25
N CYS A 822 37.66 20.65 -21.57
CA CYS A 822 36.51 19.94 -22.11
C CYS A 822 35.21 20.21 -21.33
N LEU A 823 35.27 20.26 -20.00
CA LEU A 823 34.09 20.43 -19.16
C LEU A 823 33.44 21.79 -19.43
N GLN A 824 32.12 21.76 -19.66
CA GLN A 824 31.34 22.97 -19.96
C GLN A 824 30.32 23.30 -18.86
N ILE A 825 29.81 22.29 -18.16
CA ILE A 825 28.80 22.46 -17.12
C ILE A 825 29.29 21.78 -15.85
N PHE A 826 29.42 22.56 -14.77
CA PHE A 826 29.79 22.05 -13.46
C PHE A 826 28.81 22.53 -12.39
N TRP A 827 28.14 21.57 -11.73
CA TRP A 827 27.23 21.84 -10.63
C TRP A 827 27.87 21.51 -9.29
N MET A 828 28.00 22.51 -8.42
CA MET A 828 28.59 22.45 -7.08
C MET A 828 27.73 23.12 -6.00
N THR A 829 26.52 23.56 -6.34
CA THR A 829 25.54 24.09 -5.36
C THR A 829 25.33 23.17 -4.17
N GLU A 830 24.84 23.71 -3.05
CA GLU A 830 24.51 22.94 -1.83
C GLU A 830 25.70 22.16 -1.24
N ASN A 831 26.93 22.62 -1.48
CA ASN A 831 28.15 22.16 -0.80
C ASN A 831 28.60 23.16 0.27
N GLN A 832 29.63 22.80 1.04
CA GLN A 832 30.18 23.60 2.15
C GLN A 832 31.32 24.51 1.67
N LEU A 833 31.10 25.19 0.53
CA LEU A 833 32.06 26.11 -0.06
C LEU A 833 32.03 27.47 0.65
N ASN A 834 33.20 28.10 0.82
CA ASN A 834 33.37 29.42 1.43
C ASN A 834 34.16 30.36 0.49
N ASP A 835 34.46 31.57 0.98
CA ASP A 835 35.16 32.60 0.20
C ASP A 835 36.54 32.16 -0.31
N GLU A 836 37.25 31.29 0.41
CA GLU A 836 38.56 30.77 -0.03
C GLU A 836 38.44 29.87 -1.27
N ALA A 837 37.39 29.05 -1.34
CA ALA A 837 37.10 28.26 -2.52
C ALA A 837 36.66 29.15 -3.69
N ALA A 838 35.87 30.19 -3.41
CA ALA A 838 35.44 31.15 -4.42
C ALA A 838 36.62 31.90 -5.05
N GLU A 839 37.61 32.34 -4.25
CA GLU A 839 38.84 32.96 -4.75
C GLU A 839 39.60 32.01 -5.69
N ARG A 840 39.73 30.74 -5.31
CA ARG A 840 40.41 29.74 -6.15
C ARG A 840 39.67 29.47 -7.45
N MET A 841 38.33 29.42 -7.42
CA MET A 841 37.51 29.31 -8.63
C MET A 841 37.69 30.53 -9.54
N ALA A 842 37.76 31.74 -8.98
CA ALA A 842 37.98 32.96 -9.75
C ALA A 842 39.35 32.94 -10.46
N VAL A 843 40.39 32.39 -9.84
CA VAL A 843 41.70 32.16 -10.48
C VAL A 843 41.57 31.16 -11.63
N MET A 844 40.91 30.02 -11.39
CA MET A 844 40.69 28.99 -12.40
C MET A 844 39.95 29.54 -13.64
N LEU A 845 38.91 30.35 -13.45
CA LEU A 845 38.11 30.95 -14.53
C LEU A 845 38.90 31.92 -15.41
N LYS A 846 40.03 32.48 -14.94
CA LYS A 846 40.91 33.31 -15.79
C LYS A 846 41.62 32.48 -16.86
N VAL A 847 41.86 31.19 -16.58
CA VAL A 847 42.65 30.29 -17.44
C VAL A 847 41.75 29.32 -18.19
N ASN A 848 40.73 28.75 -17.53
CA ASN A 848 39.80 27.82 -18.15
C ASN A 848 38.94 28.53 -19.21
N ARG A 849 38.93 27.99 -20.43
CA ARG A 849 38.17 28.55 -21.58
C ARG A 849 36.99 27.69 -22.01
N SER A 850 36.82 26.50 -21.44
CA SER A 850 35.77 25.55 -21.83
C SER A 850 34.52 25.67 -20.97
N LEU A 851 34.68 25.99 -19.68
CA LEU A 851 33.58 26.05 -18.73
C LEU A 851 32.64 27.21 -19.06
N ARG A 852 31.35 26.90 -19.24
CA ARG A 852 30.29 27.85 -19.62
C ARG A 852 29.32 28.11 -18.48
N HIS A 853 29.08 27.09 -17.66
CA HIS A 853 28.16 27.13 -16.55
C HIS A 853 28.83 26.55 -15.31
N LEU A 854 28.97 27.38 -14.28
CA LEU A 854 29.42 27.00 -12.94
C LEU A 854 28.29 27.38 -11.99
N TRP A 855 27.72 26.38 -11.33
CA TRP A 855 26.60 26.53 -10.41
C TRP A 855 27.02 26.25 -8.98
#